data_AF-A4SQR3-F1
#
_entry.id   AF-A4SQR3-F1
#
_cell.length_a   1.000
_cell.length_b   1.000
_cell.length_c   1.000
_cell.angle_alpha   90.00
_cell.angle_beta   90.00
_cell.angle_gamma   90.00
#
_symmetry.space_group_name_H-M   'P 1'
#
loop_
_entity.id
_entity.type
_entity.pdbx_description
1 polymer ?
#
loop_
_entity_poly.entity_id
_entity_poly.type
_entity_poly.pdbx_seq_one_letter_code
_entity_poly.pdbx_strand_id
1 'polypeptide(L)'
;MKIAHYASLSSLVLLLVAGVQVGALFHGWQQLDQAEQAQHQHERLQQRLTDTLQGTLRDYLSSGDPLRLAEAQTVRQLALGQLAQQDEQLTAPLRALLEKMGERIDGDYLAAGKLSGNSQWLLQNAENELTTQARALLRYGQQGAMVPGTDQASAEAYRKGAADLLAALPGLGHLRQNYMEQASPKLLEGLQFELAALQKQAEQLAALPPLSLFEAPPADEFTLGEPVRKELGAQPRSELLSLLKRYPQELENSRKALQQQQAAHQAVQQDITRMLQASGEMGAQLTAGRQAVNQELALILGSLALCLVLVALLFALVQRRWLVKPLLRLRGAFLQLDETGQAETLPPGRERNELSDIVESYNRLIVRLQLDQQQKEGQLSAVSLSLQGMVNQVEEIHHSTRTTEQAVDESDLMMSELNQLAGEVHQVAAEIAQHAQHNEHSMSQSELLVGGMLQATAQTGLAIDESDVALTQLKRSVDDVTAIVDVIGHIAQQTNLLALNAAIEAARAGEQGRGFAVVADEVRHLSADTQRSLGQITEILVRLTQSGDQLGTVLARITTEAAAQRQQAEQLRQTTQAVREMARSTAVIALQGADNAKSQEHKLASFADLIARISQHARQGSRLSVQVSEHIHHQASQIPRILGHQA
;
A
#
# COMPACT_ATOMS: atom_id res chain seq x y z
N MET A 1 -35.51 80.16 6.82
CA MET A 1 -34.11 79.69 6.72
C MET A 1 -33.68 79.88 5.29
N LYS A 2 -32.45 80.34 5.07
CA LYS A 2 -31.92 80.39 3.72
C LYS A 2 -31.84 78.96 3.14
N ILE A 3 -32.49 78.60 2.03
CA ILE A 3 -32.30 77.37 1.23
C ILE A 3 -30.79 77.09 1.09
N ALA A 4 -29.94 78.11 0.90
CA ALA A 4 -28.49 77.94 0.85
C ALA A 4 -27.90 77.43 2.18
N HIS A 5 -28.46 77.83 3.32
CA HIS A 5 -28.04 77.34 4.65
C HIS A 5 -28.60 75.95 4.96
N TYR A 6 -29.76 75.58 4.39
CA TYR A 6 -30.29 74.22 4.45
C TYR A 6 -29.46 73.26 3.57
N ALA A 7 -29.07 73.71 2.36
CA ALA A 7 -28.22 72.95 1.46
C ALA A 7 -26.82 72.74 2.05
N SER A 8 -26.17 73.78 2.59
CA SER A 8 -24.85 73.65 3.21
C SER A 8 -24.86 72.79 4.48
N LEU A 9 -25.90 72.90 5.31
CA LEU A 9 -26.08 72.02 6.47
C LEU A 9 -26.30 70.55 6.04
N SER A 10 -27.04 70.31 4.95
CA SER A 10 -27.23 68.96 4.41
C SER A 10 -25.96 68.36 3.82
N SER A 11 -25.15 69.16 3.11
CA SER A 11 -23.86 68.72 2.55
C SER A 11 -22.83 68.43 3.64
N LEU A 12 -22.81 69.21 4.73
CA LEU A 12 -21.93 68.96 5.87
C LEU A 12 -22.28 67.66 6.59
N VAL A 13 -23.59 67.38 6.80
CA VAL A 13 -24.07 66.14 7.41
C VAL A 13 -23.74 64.93 6.54
N LEU A 14 -23.91 65.03 5.22
CA LEU A 14 -23.55 63.95 4.29
C LEU A 14 -22.03 63.69 4.23
N LEU A 15 -21.20 64.73 4.32
CA LEU A 15 -19.73 64.60 4.39
C LEU A 15 -19.26 63.91 5.67
N LEU A 16 -19.89 64.23 6.81
CA LEU A 16 -19.60 63.56 8.09
C LEU A 16 -20.01 62.08 8.04
N VAL A 17 -21.17 61.76 7.47
CA VAL A 17 -21.61 60.37 7.28
C VAL A 17 -20.64 59.62 6.36
N ALA A 18 -20.20 60.22 5.25
CA ALA A 18 -19.22 59.64 4.32
C ALA A 18 -17.89 59.31 5.02
N GLY A 19 -17.37 60.23 5.84
CA GLY A 19 -16.13 60.01 6.60
C GLY A 19 -16.23 58.85 7.60
N VAL A 20 -17.37 58.71 8.28
CA VAL A 20 -17.62 57.58 9.18
C VAL A 20 -17.71 56.24 8.42
N GLN A 21 -18.27 56.21 7.21
CA GLN A 21 -18.32 54.96 6.42
C GLN A 21 -16.92 54.48 6.02
N VAL A 22 -16.06 55.41 5.59
CA VAL A 22 -14.68 55.07 5.17
C VAL A 22 -13.90 54.48 6.34
N GLY A 23 -14.01 55.06 7.53
CA GLY A 23 -13.37 54.53 8.74
C GLY A 23 -13.88 53.14 9.12
N ALA A 24 -15.20 52.91 9.06
CA ALA A 24 -15.80 51.62 9.36
C ALA A 24 -15.39 50.52 8.36
N LEU A 25 -15.34 50.85 7.06
CA LEU A 25 -14.88 49.92 6.01
C LEU A 25 -13.41 49.56 6.16
N PHE A 26 -12.56 50.53 6.51
CA PHE A 26 -11.13 50.29 6.71
C PHE A 26 -10.87 49.37 7.91
N HIS A 27 -11.53 49.62 9.04
CA HIS A 27 -11.43 48.78 10.23
C HIS A 27 -11.95 47.35 9.97
N GLY A 28 -13.08 47.24 9.27
CA GLY A 28 -13.65 45.95 8.87
C GLY A 28 -12.75 45.15 7.93
N TRP A 29 -12.09 45.81 6.96
CA TRP A 29 -11.11 45.18 6.07
C TRP A 29 -9.91 44.62 6.86
N GLN A 30 -9.38 45.37 7.82
CA GLN A 30 -8.25 44.95 8.64
C GLN A 30 -8.57 43.73 9.52
N GLN A 31 -9.77 43.68 10.12
CA GLN A 31 -10.21 42.52 10.90
C GLN A 31 -10.43 41.28 10.03
N LEU A 32 -10.96 41.46 8.81
CA LEU A 32 -11.19 40.36 7.87
C LEU A 32 -9.87 39.75 7.37
N ASP A 33 -8.89 40.59 7.03
CA ASP A 33 -7.55 40.18 6.59
C ASP A 33 -6.82 39.37 7.68
N GLN A 34 -6.90 39.81 8.94
CA GLN A 34 -6.33 39.06 10.07
C GLN A 34 -7.00 37.69 10.27
N ALA A 35 -8.33 37.62 10.17
CA ALA A 35 -9.06 36.35 10.28
C ALA A 35 -8.73 35.39 9.13
N GLU A 36 -8.55 35.89 7.92
CA GLU A 36 -8.20 35.10 6.73
C GLU A 36 -6.76 34.56 6.81
N GLN A 37 -5.81 35.38 7.26
CA GLN A 37 -4.43 34.94 7.51
C GLN A 37 -4.36 33.83 8.57
N ALA A 38 -5.10 33.97 9.68
CA ALA A 38 -5.15 32.95 10.73
C ALA A 38 -5.71 31.61 10.22
N GLN A 39 -6.73 31.66 9.35
CA GLN A 39 -7.33 30.47 8.75
C GLN A 39 -6.36 29.77 7.77
N HIS A 40 -5.67 30.50 6.90
CA HIS A 40 -4.65 29.92 6.01
C HIS A 40 -3.47 29.31 6.77
N GLN A 41 -3.04 29.93 7.87
CA GLN A 41 -2.00 29.35 8.72
C GLN A 41 -2.47 28.04 9.36
N HIS A 42 -3.74 27.98 9.80
CA HIS A 42 -4.35 26.76 10.33
C HIS A 42 -4.43 25.64 9.29
N GLU A 43 -4.86 25.93 8.06
CA GLU A 43 -4.90 24.95 6.96
C GLU A 43 -3.52 24.32 6.69
N ARG A 44 -2.47 25.14 6.64
CA ARG A 44 -1.09 24.67 6.48
C ARG A 44 -0.62 23.80 7.65
N LEU A 45 -1.00 24.18 8.88
CA LEU A 45 -0.70 23.40 10.07
C LEU A 45 -1.41 22.05 10.04
N GLN A 46 -2.71 22.04 9.74
CA GLN A 46 -3.53 20.84 9.64
C GLN A 46 -2.97 19.89 8.58
N GLN A 47 -2.56 20.41 7.43
CA GLN A 47 -1.92 19.62 6.37
C GLN A 47 -0.63 18.97 6.89
N ARG A 48 0.23 19.71 7.59
CA ARG A 48 1.48 19.17 8.16
C ARG A 48 1.22 18.09 9.23
N LEU A 49 0.21 18.28 10.08
CA LEU A 49 -0.16 17.32 11.11
C LEU A 49 -0.74 16.03 10.51
N THR A 50 -1.56 16.15 9.46
CA THR A 50 -2.27 15.02 8.83
C THR A 50 -1.39 14.27 7.83
N ASP A 51 -0.75 14.99 6.90
CA ASP A 51 -0.02 14.37 5.81
C ASP A 51 1.37 13.90 6.26
N THR A 52 2.05 14.68 7.10
CA THR A 52 3.45 14.41 7.46
C THR A 52 3.59 13.77 8.84
N LEU A 53 3.03 14.36 9.89
CA LEU A 53 3.25 13.87 11.25
C LEU A 53 2.54 12.53 11.51
N GLN A 54 1.24 12.45 11.20
CA GLN A 54 0.50 11.20 11.32
C GLN A 54 1.07 10.12 10.39
N GLY A 55 1.44 10.48 9.16
CA GLY A 55 2.07 9.56 8.20
C GLY A 55 3.37 8.96 8.74
N THR A 56 4.31 9.80 9.18
CA THR A 56 5.61 9.35 9.69
C THR A 56 5.51 8.52 10.97
N LEU A 57 4.58 8.87 11.89
CA LEU A 57 4.31 8.04 13.06
C LEU A 57 3.70 6.69 12.71
N ARG A 58 2.80 6.64 11.71
CA ARG A 58 2.21 5.38 11.23
C ARG A 58 3.26 4.48 10.58
N ASP A 59 4.10 5.06 9.73
CA ASP A 59 5.19 4.35 9.07
C ASP A 59 6.19 3.82 10.09
N TYR A 60 6.54 4.63 11.10
CA TYR A 60 7.39 4.19 12.21
C TYR A 60 6.80 3.01 12.98
N LEU A 61 5.51 3.06 13.33
CA LEU A 61 4.83 1.97 14.02
C LEU A 61 4.85 0.67 13.21
N SER A 62 4.85 0.75 11.88
CA SER A 62 4.90 -0.43 11.01
C SER A 62 6.31 -0.96 10.76
N SER A 63 7.31 -0.08 10.70
CA SER A 63 8.67 -0.41 10.26
C SER A 63 9.69 -0.51 11.38
N GLY A 64 9.44 0.16 12.52
CA GLY A 64 10.40 0.32 13.60
C GLY A 64 11.60 1.22 13.26
N ASP A 65 11.59 1.91 12.12
CA ASP A 65 12.72 2.69 11.63
C ASP A 65 12.92 4.00 12.44
N PRO A 66 13.99 4.13 13.24
CA PRO A 66 14.21 5.31 14.07
C PRO A 66 14.32 6.63 13.26
N LEU A 67 14.64 6.58 11.96
CA LEU A 67 14.65 7.77 11.10
C LEU A 67 13.26 8.38 10.97
N ARG A 68 12.21 7.55 10.89
CA ARG A 68 10.81 8.00 10.82
C ARG A 68 10.36 8.67 12.11
N LEU A 69 10.83 8.18 13.25
CA LEU A 69 10.55 8.81 14.54
C LEU A 69 11.24 10.18 14.68
N ALA A 70 12.49 10.30 14.20
CA ALA A 70 13.20 11.58 14.16
C ALA A 70 12.53 12.60 13.21
N GLU A 71 12.04 12.13 12.06
CA GLU A 71 11.23 12.93 11.14
C GLU A 71 9.95 13.45 11.81
N ALA A 72 9.20 12.57 12.49
CA ALA A 72 8.01 12.95 13.25
C ALA A 72 8.32 14.00 14.33
N GLN A 73 9.45 13.86 15.05
CA GLN A 73 9.87 14.82 16.08
C GLN A 73 10.21 16.19 15.50
N THR A 74 10.82 16.22 14.31
CA THR A 74 11.14 17.46 13.57
C THR A 74 9.86 18.17 13.12
N VAL A 75 8.92 17.44 12.55
CA VAL A 75 7.63 17.97 12.09
C VAL A 75 6.81 18.52 13.27
N ARG A 76 6.80 17.81 14.40
CA ARG A 76 6.16 18.26 15.65
C ARG A 76 6.77 19.58 16.16
N GLN A 77 8.09 19.72 16.15
CA GLN A 77 8.75 20.98 16.56
C GLN A 77 8.40 22.13 15.63
N LEU A 78 8.36 21.89 14.32
CA LEU A 78 7.91 22.89 13.34
C LEU A 78 6.45 23.31 13.57
N ALA A 79 5.57 22.37 13.91
CA ALA A 79 4.18 22.65 14.27
C ALA A 79 4.06 23.52 15.54
N LEU A 80 4.85 23.22 16.58
CA LEU A 80 4.93 24.05 17.78
C LEU A 80 5.43 25.47 17.49
N GLY A 81 6.44 25.60 16.63
CA GLY A 81 6.96 26.91 16.21
C GLY A 81 5.93 27.76 15.48
N GLN A 82 5.05 27.13 14.68
CA GLN A 82 3.94 27.83 14.02
C GLN A 82 2.86 28.26 14.99
N LEU A 83 2.48 27.39 15.94
CA LEU A 83 1.48 27.70 16.97
C LEU A 83 1.92 28.86 17.88
N ALA A 84 3.21 29.00 18.15
CA ALA A 84 3.75 30.08 18.98
C ALA A 84 3.59 31.49 18.38
N GLN A 85 3.26 31.61 17.08
CA GLN A 85 3.04 32.89 16.40
C GLN A 85 1.57 33.34 16.40
N GLN A 86 0.67 32.54 16.97
CA GLN A 86 -0.78 32.76 16.98
C GLN A 86 -1.29 33.04 18.40
N ASP A 87 -2.60 33.30 18.52
CA ASP A 87 -3.26 33.52 19.81
C ASP A 87 -3.04 32.31 20.75
N GLU A 88 -2.51 32.59 21.94
CA GLU A 88 -2.19 31.59 22.94
C GLU A 88 -3.44 30.86 23.45
N GLN A 89 -4.57 31.55 23.61
CA GLN A 89 -5.80 30.92 24.10
C GLN A 89 -6.35 29.89 23.11
N LEU A 90 -6.23 30.21 21.82
CA LEU A 90 -6.74 29.38 20.74
C LEU A 90 -5.81 28.18 20.45
N THR A 91 -4.51 28.32 20.70
CA THR A 91 -3.50 27.31 20.41
C THR A 91 -3.12 26.42 21.60
N ALA A 92 -3.39 26.83 22.84
CA ALA A 92 -2.98 26.12 24.06
C ALA A 92 -3.37 24.62 24.11
N PRO A 93 -4.59 24.20 23.74
CA PRO A 93 -4.96 22.78 23.79
C PRO A 93 -4.12 21.90 22.86
N LEU A 94 -3.94 22.34 21.61
CA LEU A 94 -3.16 21.62 20.60
C LEU A 94 -1.67 21.64 20.94
N ARG A 95 -1.17 22.77 21.45
CA ARG A 95 0.21 22.92 21.90
C ARG A 95 0.54 21.95 23.04
N ALA A 96 -0.31 21.87 24.06
CA ALA A 96 -0.11 20.95 25.19
C ALA A 96 -0.08 19.47 24.74
N LEU A 97 -0.91 19.09 23.77
CA LEU A 97 -0.89 17.74 23.20
C LEU A 97 0.40 17.46 22.42
N LEU A 98 0.87 18.41 21.60
CA LEU A 98 2.13 18.27 20.86
C LEU A 98 3.36 18.26 21.79
N GLU A 99 3.33 19.00 22.89
CA GLU A 99 4.38 18.96 23.92
C GLU A 99 4.39 17.60 24.62
N LYS A 100 3.23 17.11 25.09
CA LYS A 100 3.08 15.79 25.71
C LYS A 100 3.48 14.65 24.76
N MET A 101 3.15 14.77 23.48
CA MET A 101 3.57 13.80 22.48
C MET A 101 5.10 13.76 22.34
N GLY A 102 5.77 14.92 22.48
CA GLY A 102 7.23 14.99 22.53
C GLY A 102 7.82 14.17 23.69
N GLU A 103 7.25 14.28 24.89
CA GLU A 103 7.69 13.50 26.06
C GLU A 103 7.50 11.99 25.86
N ARG A 104 6.44 11.60 25.15
CA ARG A 104 6.15 10.18 24.86
C ARG A 104 6.97 9.61 23.71
N ILE A 105 7.49 10.46 22.82
CA ILE A 105 8.35 10.02 21.70
C ILE A 105 9.59 9.30 22.21
N ASP A 106 10.27 9.87 23.21
CA ASP A 106 11.52 9.32 23.75
C ASP A 106 11.33 8.06 24.61
N GLY A 107 10.09 7.74 25.00
CA GLY A 107 9.73 6.59 25.83
C GLY A 107 8.80 5.61 25.12
N ASP A 108 7.50 5.81 25.31
CA ASP A 108 6.44 4.90 24.86
C ASP A 108 6.48 4.63 23.35
N TYR A 109 6.73 5.66 22.53
CA TYR A 109 6.67 5.51 21.07
C TYR A 109 7.91 4.77 20.60
N LEU A 110 9.09 5.14 21.10
CA LEU A 110 10.34 4.45 20.83
C LEU A 110 10.28 2.97 21.20
N ALA A 111 9.65 2.64 22.33
CA ALA A 111 9.39 1.26 22.72
C ALA A 111 8.42 0.55 21.76
N ALA A 112 7.34 1.23 21.32
CA ALA A 112 6.36 0.69 20.38
C ALA A 112 7.00 0.27 19.06
N GLY A 113 7.85 1.12 18.47
CA GLY A 113 8.52 0.81 17.21
C GLY A 113 9.60 -0.25 17.33
N LYS A 114 10.33 -0.33 18.46
CA LYS A 114 11.28 -1.43 18.71
C LYS A 114 10.60 -2.80 18.78
N LEU A 115 9.35 -2.84 19.23
CA LEU A 115 8.53 -4.05 19.32
C LEU A 115 7.81 -4.39 18.00
N SER A 116 7.98 -3.60 16.93
CA SER A 116 7.36 -3.84 15.61
C SER A 116 7.87 -5.07 14.86
N GLY A 117 8.95 -5.69 15.35
CA GLY A 117 9.46 -6.97 14.82
C GLY A 117 8.51 -8.15 15.05
N ASN A 118 8.81 -9.30 14.43
CA ASN A 118 8.03 -10.52 14.61
C ASN A 118 8.17 -11.03 16.06
N SER A 119 7.23 -10.66 16.94
CA SER A 119 7.18 -11.05 18.36
C SER A 119 7.08 -12.57 18.59
N GLN A 120 6.79 -13.32 17.53
CA GLN A 120 6.69 -14.78 17.53
C GLN A 120 7.96 -15.48 17.01
N TRP A 121 8.97 -14.73 16.57
CA TRP A 121 10.16 -15.27 15.92
C TRP A 121 10.91 -16.29 16.79
N LEU A 122 11.07 -16.04 18.09
CA LEU A 122 11.73 -16.98 19.01
C LEU A 122 10.97 -18.30 19.12
N LEU A 123 9.64 -18.25 19.18
CA LEU A 123 8.79 -19.45 19.23
C LEU A 123 8.87 -20.22 17.92
N GLN A 124 8.79 -19.54 16.78
CA GLN A 124 8.90 -20.17 15.47
C GLN A 124 10.30 -20.77 15.23
N ASN A 125 11.35 -20.11 15.73
CA ASN A 125 12.69 -20.66 15.71
C ASN A 125 12.79 -21.90 16.61
N ALA A 126 12.22 -21.87 17.81
CA ALA A 126 12.17 -23.03 18.70
C ALA A 126 11.40 -24.21 18.07
N GLU A 127 10.28 -23.97 17.39
CA GLU A 127 9.52 -25.01 16.65
C GLU A 127 10.35 -25.63 15.50
N ASN A 128 11.07 -24.79 14.75
CA ASN A 128 11.98 -25.25 13.69
C ASN A 128 13.15 -26.06 14.26
N GLU A 129 13.68 -25.64 15.41
CA GLU A 129 14.78 -26.33 16.08
C GLU A 129 14.30 -27.66 16.68
N LEU A 130 13.13 -27.72 17.30
CA LEU A 130 12.48 -28.96 17.75
C LEU A 130 12.31 -29.95 16.59
N THR A 131 11.85 -29.47 15.43
CA THR A 131 11.72 -30.28 14.21
C THR A 131 13.08 -30.82 13.76
N THR A 132 14.12 -29.99 13.81
CA THR A 132 15.49 -30.35 13.43
C THR A 132 16.06 -31.41 14.36
N GLN A 133 15.91 -31.26 15.68
CA GLN A 133 16.38 -32.23 16.67
C GLN A 133 15.60 -33.55 16.59
N ALA A 134 14.28 -33.51 16.37
CA ALA A 134 13.49 -34.71 16.17
C ALA A 134 13.90 -35.47 14.89
N ARG A 135 14.20 -34.78 13.78
CA ARG A 135 14.79 -35.41 12.58
C ARG A 135 16.17 -36.02 12.84
N ALA A 136 16.99 -35.37 13.66
CA ALA A 136 18.30 -35.91 14.04
C ALA A 136 18.15 -37.21 14.85
N LEU A 137 17.21 -37.28 15.79
CA LEU A 137 16.90 -38.50 16.54
C LEU A 137 16.29 -39.61 15.67
N LEU A 138 15.45 -39.25 14.69
CA LEU A 138 14.93 -40.21 13.72
C LEU A 138 16.08 -40.85 12.93
N ARG A 139 17.03 -40.05 12.44
CA ARG A 139 18.24 -40.54 11.76
C ARG A 139 19.13 -41.36 12.69
N TYR A 140 19.27 -40.97 13.95
CA TYR A 140 20.01 -41.70 14.96
C TYR A 140 19.45 -43.12 15.17
N GLY A 141 18.13 -43.25 15.30
CA GLY A 141 17.46 -44.55 15.37
C GLY A 141 17.64 -45.39 14.09
N GLN A 142 17.53 -44.77 12.92
CA GLN A 142 17.75 -45.45 11.62
C GLN A 142 19.18 -45.98 11.46
N GLN A 143 20.19 -45.17 11.80
CA GLN A 143 21.60 -45.58 11.77
C GLN A 143 21.87 -46.70 12.78
N GLY A 144 21.30 -46.60 13.98
CA GLY A 144 21.45 -47.63 15.00
C GLY A 144 20.87 -48.98 14.58
N ALA A 145 19.77 -49.00 13.82
CA ALA A 145 19.18 -50.24 13.32
C ALA A 145 20.06 -50.95 12.24
N MET A 146 20.95 -50.21 11.58
CA MET A 146 21.81 -50.73 10.50
C MET A 146 23.16 -51.29 11.00
N VAL A 147 23.60 -50.92 12.21
CA VAL A 147 24.91 -51.32 12.74
C VAL A 147 24.79 -52.62 13.55
N PRO A 148 25.55 -53.69 13.24
CA PRO A 148 25.56 -54.92 14.03
C PRO A 148 26.12 -54.69 15.45
N GLY A 149 25.38 -55.11 16.49
CA GLY A 149 25.81 -55.00 17.89
C GLY A 149 25.15 -53.87 18.70
N THR A 150 24.30 -53.05 18.07
CA THR A 150 23.44 -52.07 18.75
C THR A 150 22.14 -52.73 19.24
N ASP A 151 21.51 -52.15 20.26
CA ASP A 151 20.20 -52.59 20.75
C ASP A 151 19.10 -52.21 19.75
N GLN A 152 18.65 -53.20 18.97
CA GLN A 152 17.60 -53.08 17.97
C GLN A 152 16.27 -52.57 18.56
N ALA A 153 15.95 -52.93 19.80
CA ALA A 153 14.72 -52.49 20.45
C ALA A 153 14.77 -50.98 20.76
N SER A 154 15.91 -50.50 21.26
CA SER A 154 16.14 -49.07 21.50
C SER A 154 16.19 -48.27 20.19
N ALA A 155 16.78 -48.81 19.12
CA ALA A 155 16.84 -48.15 17.81
C ALA A 155 15.43 -47.93 17.22
N GLU A 156 14.56 -48.94 17.33
CA GLU A 156 13.17 -48.84 16.90
C GLU A 156 12.36 -47.87 17.78
N ALA A 157 12.59 -47.86 19.10
CA ALA A 157 11.95 -46.93 20.02
C ALA A 157 12.33 -45.46 19.71
N TYR A 158 13.60 -45.19 19.38
CA TYR A 158 14.03 -43.87 18.90
C TYR A 158 13.33 -43.48 17.60
N ARG A 159 13.25 -44.40 16.64
CA ARG A 159 12.62 -44.14 15.34
C ARG A 159 11.14 -43.79 15.50
N LYS A 160 10.40 -44.58 16.29
CA LYS A 160 8.98 -44.36 16.54
C LYS A 160 8.72 -43.07 17.32
N GLY A 161 9.40 -42.88 18.46
CA GLY A 161 9.18 -41.70 19.29
C GLY A 161 9.56 -40.39 18.59
N ALA A 162 10.62 -40.38 17.77
CA ALA A 162 10.98 -39.23 16.96
C ALA A 162 9.98 -38.95 15.82
N ALA A 163 9.44 -39.99 15.19
CA ALA A 163 8.41 -39.85 14.15
C ALA A 163 7.09 -39.29 14.72
N ASP A 164 6.67 -39.79 15.88
CA ASP A 164 5.47 -39.31 16.57
C ASP A 164 5.62 -37.83 16.99
N LEU A 165 6.79 -37.42 17.50
CA LEU A 165 7.09 -36.00 17.78
C LEU A 165 6.99 -35.14 16.52
N LEU A 166 7.57 -35.60 15.40
CA LEU A 166 7.49 -34.87 14.12
C LEU A 166 6.05 -34.73 13.61
N ALA A 167 5.19 -35.71 13.88
CA ALA A 167 3.77 -35.64 13.51
C ALA A 167 2.98 -34.65 14.37
N ALA A 168 3.35 -34.47 15.64
CA ALA A 168 2.65 -33.59 16.58
C ALA A 168 3.09 -32.11 16.50
N LEU A 169 4.35 -31.82 16.12
CA LEU A 169 4.89 -30.45 16.07
C LEU A 169 4.10 -29.46 15.19
N PRO A 170 3.57 -29.81 14.00
CA PRO A 170 2.72 -28.90 13.22
C PRO A 170 1.45 -28.49 13.96
N GLY A 171 0.87 -29.39 14.77
CA GLY A 171 -0.30 -29.12 15.59
C GLY A 171 0.00 -28.10 16.70
N LEU A 172 1.18 -28.21 17.33
CA LEU A 172 1.66 -27.22 18.30
C LEU A 172 1.78 -25.83 17.65
N GLY A 173 2.37 -25.74 16.46
CA GLY A 173 2.51 -24.46 15.75
C GLY A 173 1.16 -23.81 15.41
N HIS A 174 0.18 -24.61 14.97
CA HIS A 174 -1.17 -24.13 14.69
C HIS A 174 -1.91 -23.65 15.95
N LEU A 175 -1.82 -24.40 17.06
CA LEU A 175 -2.40 -23.98 18.34
C LEU A 175 -1.73 -22.71 18.87
N ARG A 176 -0.40 -22.60 18.74
CA ARG A 176 0.36 -21.41 19.15
C ARG A 176 -0.10 -20.20 18.34
N GLN A 177 -0.21 -20.32 17.03
CA GLN A 177 -0.69 -19.24 16.16
C GLN A 177 -2.08 -18.75 16.59
N ASN A 178 -3.05 -19.68 16.73
CA ASN A 178 -4.40 -19.33 17.14
C ASN A 178 -4.45 -18.68 18.52
N TYR A 179 -3.65 -19.17 19.47
CA TYR A 179 -3.57 -18.56 20.80
C TYR A 179 -2.96 -17.16 20.77
N MET A 180 -1.91 -16.93 19.95
CA MET A 180 -1.32 -15.60 19.78
C MET A 180 -2.31 -14.59 19.18
N GLU A 181 -3.18 -15.04 18.27
CA GLU A 181 -4.19 -14.19 17.62
C GLU A 181 -5.40 -13.91 18.52
N GLN A 182 -5.95 -14.94 19.17
CA GLN A 182 -7.25 -14.85 19.85
C GLN A 182 -7.15 -14.71 21.38
N ALA A 183 -6.03 -15.10 21.98
CA ALA A 183 -5.79 -15.07 23.42
C ALA A 183 -6.87 -15.77 24.27
N SER A 184 -7.46 -16.83 23.74
CA SER A 184 -8.52 -17.58 24.42
C SER A 184 -7.97 -18.51 25.50
N PRO A 185 -8.57 -18.55 26.71
CA PRO A 185 -8.20 -19.49 27.76
C PRO A 185 -8.28 -20.96 27.31
N LYS A 186 -9.28 -21.30 26.49
CA LYS A 186 -9.45 -22.66 25.95
C LYS A 186 -8.32 -23.06 25.00
N LEU A 187 -7.80 -22.12 24.22
CA LEU A 187 -6.66 -22.37 23.34
C LEU A 187 -5.36 -22.53 24.14
N LEU A 188 -5.22 -21.78 25.23
CA LEU A 188 -4.10 -21.94 26.16
C LEU A 188 -4.11 -23.32 26.82
N GLU A 189 -5.27 -23.79 27.29
CA GLU A 189 -5.43 -25.15 27.83
C GLU A 189 -5.07 -26.22 26.81
N GLY A 190 -5.56 -26.10 25.57
CA GLY A 190 -5.22 -27.04 24.49
C GLY A 190 -3.73 -27.05 24.15
N LEU A 191 -3.09 -25.87 24.13
CA LEU A 191 -1.66 -25.75 23.88
C LEU A 191 -0.80 -26.28 25.03
N GLN A 192 -1.21 -26.06 26.28
CA GLN A 192 -0.54 -26.65 27.45
C GLN A 192 -0.68 -28.17 27.46
N PHE A 193 -1.83 -28.71 27.05
CA PHE A 193 -2.04 -30.14 26.91
C PHE A 193 -1.09 -30.76 25.87
N GLU A 194 -1.00 -30.16 24.68
CA GLU A 194 -0.07 -30.62 23.63
C GLU A 194 1.40 -30.51 24.07
N LEU A 195 1.78 -29.40 24.70
CA LEU A 195 3.14 -29.24 25.24
C LEU A 195 3.48 -30.30 26.29
N ALA A 196 2.55 -30.62 27.18
CA ALA A 196 2.75 -31.67 28.18
C ALA A 196 2.89 -33.06 27.53
N ALA A 197 2.13 -33.34 26.47
CA ALA A 197 2.24 -34.58 25.70
C ALA A 197 3.61 -34.69 25.01
N LEU A 198 4.04 -33.63 24.31
CA LEU A 198 5.35 -33.55 23.67
C LEU A 198 6.50 -33.68 24.68
N GLN A 199 6.40 -33.03 25.83
CA GLN A 199 7.41 -33.10 26.88
C GLN A 199 7.53 -34.54 27.43
N LYS A 200 6.41 -35.19 27.71
CA LYS A 200 6.39 -36.60 28.14
C LYS A 200 7.04 -37.51 27.11
N GLN A 201 6.80 -37.26 25.82
CA GLN A 201 7.39 -38.05 24.75
C GLN A 201 8.89 -37.82 24.59
N ALA A 202 9.35 -36.58 24.77
CA ALA A 202 10.76 -36.23 24.81
C ALA A 202 11.48 -36.86 26.02
N GLU A 203 10.84 -36.90 27.19
CA GLU A 203 11.35 -37.57 28.39
C GLU A 203 11.48 -39.08 28.18
N GLN A 204 10.50 -39.72 27.52
CA GLN A 204 10.57 -41.12 27.13
C GLN A 204 11.76 -41.40 26.20
N LEU A 205 12.00 -40.56 25.19
CA LEU A 205 13.15 -40.68 24.30
C LEU A 205 14.49 -40.45 25.01
N ALA A 206 14.51 -39.56 26.00
CA ALA A 206 15.70 -39.29 26.81
C ALA A 206 16.05 -40.44 27.77
N ALA A 207 15.04 -41.19 28.23
CA ALA A 207 15.21 -42.36 29.09
C ALA A 207 15.67 -43.63 28.36
N LEU A 208 15.64 -43.63 27.02
CA LEU A 208 16.08 -44.77 26.22
C LEU A 208 17.62 -44.96 26.31
N PRO A 209 18.10 -46.22 26.28
CA PRO A 209 19.53 -46.52 26.24
C PRO A 209 20.22 -45.91 25.02
N PRO A 210 21.44 -45.35 25.16
CA PRO A 210 22.23 -44.86 24.03
C PRO A 210 22.63 -45.99 23.07
N LEU A 211 22.55 -45.74 21.75
CA LEU A 211 22.89 -46.71 20.70
C LEU A 211 24.39 -46.83 20.44
N SER A 212 25.23 -46.18 21.26
CA SER A 212 26.70 -46.22 21.16
C SER A 212 27.26 -45.81 19.78
N LEU A 213 26.56 -44.92 19.07
CA LEU A 213 27.06 -44.31 17.84
C LEU A 213 27.75 -42.99 18.19
N PHE A 214 29.02 -42.85 17.79
CA PHE A 214 29.84 -41.70 18.10
C PHE A 214 30.17 -40.89 16.84
N GLU A 215 30.33 -39.57 17.01
CA GLU A 215 30.85 -38.71 15.95
C GLU A 215 32.26 -39.19 15.52
N ALA A 216 32.54 -39.07 14.23
CA ALA A 216 33.89 -39.30 13.72
C ALA A 216 34.85 -38.30 14.38
N PRO A 217 36.03 -38.73 14.87
CA PRO A 217 36.99 -37.79 15.46
C PRO A 217 37.38 -36.74 14.42
N PRO A 218 37.52 -35.45 14.82
CA PRO A 218 37.95 -34.41 13.91
C PRO A 218 39.33 -34.79 13.33
N ALA A 219 39.52 -34.58 12.03
CA ALA A 219 40.73 -34.95 11.29
C ALA A 219 41.96 -34.06 11.61
N ASP A 220 41.99 -33.44 12.78
CA ASP A 220 43.06 -32.52 13.20
C ASP A 220 44.16 -33.31 13.94
N GLU A 221 45.32 -33.43 13.29
CA GLU A 221 46.48 -34.24 13.68
C GLU A 221 47.24 -33.67 14.92
N PHE A 222 46.76 -32.56 15.51
CA PHE A 222 47.47 -31.78 16.54
C PHE A 222 46.79 -31.72 17.92
N THR A 223 45.71 -32.46 18.18
CA THR A 223 45.10 -32.48 19.52
C THR A 223 45.89 -33.37 20.49
N LEU A 224 46.66 -32.78 21.41
CA LEU A 224 47.30 -33.46 22.53
C LEU A 224 46.26 -33.81 23.62
N GLY A 225 45.56 -34.93 23.44
CA GLY A 225 44.61 -35.52 24.39
C GLY A 225 43.78 -36.63 23.75
N GLU A 226 43.26 -37.59 24.52
CA GLU A 226 42.30 -38.56 23.99
C GLU A 226 41.06 -37.82 23.47
N PRO A 227 40.63 -38.00 22.21
CA PRO A 227 39.45 -37.32 21.68
C PRO A 227 38.21 -37.77 22.45
N VAL A 228 37.54 -36.82 23.12
CA VAL A 228 36.25 -37.08 23.79
C VAL A 228 35.22 -37.41 22.72
N ARG A 229 34.94 -38.71 22.54
CA ARG A 229 33.94 -39.19 21.59
C ARG A 229 32.56 -38.77 22.06
N LYS A 230 31.90 -37.89 21.30
CA LYS A 230 30.52 -37.46 21.57
C LYS A 230 29.56 -38.45 20.93
N GLU A 231 28.57 -38.87 21.70
CA GLU A 231 27.49 -39.71 21.20
C GLU A 231 26.55 -38.88 20.32
N LEU A 232 26.27 -39.34 19.09
CA LEU A 232 25.46 -38.64 18.09
C LEU A 232 24.03 -38.31 18.58
N GLY A 233 23.47 -39.14 19.47
CA GLY A 233 22.12 -38.95 20.03
C GLY A 233 22.07 -38.06 21.28
N ALA A 234 23.20 -37.71 21.90
CA ALA A 234 23.20 -36.98 23.17
C ALA A 234 22.72 -35.53 23.01
N GLN A 235 23.27 -34.79 22.05
CA GLN A 235 22.90 -33.39 21.83
C GLN A 235 21.43 -33.24 21.39
N PRO A 236 20.92 -34.00 20.40
CA PRO A 236 19.52 -33.86 20.00
C PRO A 236 18.53 -34.18 21.12
N ARG A 237 18.83 -35.15 22.00
CA ARG A 237 17.99 -35.45 23.18
C ARG A 237 17.97 -34.27 24.17
N SER A 238 19.14 -33.74 24.51
CA SER A 238 19.23 -32.66 25.51
C SER A 238 18.60 -31.36 25.01
N GLU A 239 18.79 -31.02 23.73
CA GLU A 239 18.22 -29.81 23.14
C GLU A 239 16.69 -29.91 23.05
N LEU A 240 16.15 -31.07 22.66
CA LEU A 240 14.70 -31.26 22.55
C LEU A 240 14.01 -31.09 23.91
N LEU A 241 14.58 -31.64 24.99
CA LEU A 241 14.11 -31.42 26.36
C LEU A 241 14.25 -29.95 26.81
N SER A 242 15.39 -29.33 26.53
CA SER A 242 15.67 -27.93 26.89
C SER A 242 14.67 -26.97 26.23
N LEU A 243 14.44 -27.14 24.93
CA LEU A 243 13.51 -26.33 24.14
C LEU A 243 12.07 -26.50 24.64
N LEU A 244 11.59 -27.73 24.82
CA LEU A 244 10.23 -27.98 25.33
C LEU A 244 10.03 -27.44 26.74
N LYS A 245 11.05 -27.49 27.60
CA LYS A 245 10.98 -26.95 28.97
C LYS A 245 10.93 -25.42 29.00
N ARG A 246 11.63 -24.75 28.09
CA ARG A 246 11.67 -23.27 27.99
C ARG A 246 10.47 -22.70 27.24
N TYR A 247 9.87 -23.48 26.33
CA TYR A 247 8.79 -23.05 25.46
C TYR A 247 7.61 -22.35 26.16
N PRO A 248 7.08 -22.84 27.31
CA PRO A 248 5.98 -22.16 28.01
C PRO A 248 6.34 -20.74 28.48
N GLN A 249 7.58 -20.53 28.93
CA GLN A 249 8.04 -19.21 29.38
C GLN A 249 8.23 -18.26 28.19
N GLU A 250 8.81 -18.76 27.09
CA GLU A 250 8.92 -18.00 25.85
C GLU A 250 7.55 -17.61 25.29
N LEU A 251 6.56 -18.51 25.40
CA LEU A 251 5.18 -18.24 25.00
C LEU A 251 4.58 -17.08 25.80
N GLU A 252 4.76 -17.11 27.12
CA GLU A 252 4.30 -16.04 28.01
C GLU A 252 5.00 -14.71 27.70
N ASN A 253 6.31 -14.73 27.48
CA ASN A 253 7.11 -13.55 27.16
C ASN A 253 6.70 -12.94 25.81
N SER A 254 6.57 -13.76 24.76
CA SER A 254 6.07 -13.34 23.44
C SER A 254 4.65 -12.77 23.53
N ARG A 255 3.78 -13.35 24.36
CA ARG A 255 2.42 -12.82 24.57
C ARG A 255 2.44 -11.47 25.25
N LYS A 256 3.25 -11.29 26.31
CA LYS A 256 3.41 -9.99 26.99
C LYS A 256 3.97 -8.93 26.04
N ALA A 257 4.97 -9.28 25.25
CA ALA A 257 5.54 -8.38 24.24
C ALA A 257 4.49 -7.96 23.20
N LEU A 258 3.69 -8.90 22.68
CA LEU A 258 2.59 -8.61 21.76
C LEU A 258 1.51 -7.70 22.39
N GLN A 259 1.15 -7.93 23.66
CA GLN A 259 0.20 -7.08 24.38
C GLN A 259 0.75 -5.66 24.59
N GLN A 260 2.01 -5.53 24.98
CA GLN A 260 2.68 -4.24 25.13
C GLN A 260 2.74 -3.48 23.80
N GLN A 261 3.09 -4.19 22.72
CA GLN A 261 3.08 -3.63 21.37
C GLN A 261 1.68 -3.12 20.99
N GLN A 262 0.64 -3.95 21.13
CA GLN A 262 -0.74 -3.56 20.82
C GLN A 262 -1.21 -2.35 21.65
N ALA A 263 -0.93 -2.35 22.95
CA ALA A 263 -1.28 -1.25 23.84
C ALA A 263 -0.54 0.05 23.46
N ALA A 264 0.75 -0.05 23.10
CA ALA A 264 1.53 1.11 22.70
C ALA A 264 1.05 1.67 21.34
N HIS A 265 0.76 0.81 20.36
CA HIS A 265 0.15 1.23 19.10
C HIS A 265 -1.20 1.94 19.32
N GLN A 266 -2.06 1.39 20.18
CA GLN A 266 -3.34 2.02 20.53
C GLN A 266 -3.14 3.38 21.20
N ALA A 267 -2.17 3.50 22.11
CA ALA A 267 -1.89 4.76 22.79
C ALA A 267 -1.39 5.84 21.83
N VAL A 268 -0.51 5.49 20.89
CA VAL A 268 -0.04 6.42 19.83
C VAL A 268 -1.21 6.85 18.94
N GLN A 269 -2.06 5.91 18.52
CA GLN A 269 -3.25 6.23 17.70
C GLN A 269 -4.24 7.14 18.44
N GLN A 270 -4.42 6.93 19.74
CA GLN A 270 -5.26 7.80 20.59
C GLN A 270 -4.69 9.22 20.69
N ASP A 271 -3.37 9.36 20.86
CA ASP A 271 -2.72 10.67 20.90
C ASP A 271 -2.85 11.41 19.56
N ILE A 272 -2.62 10.72 18.44
CA ILE A 272 -2.84 11.26 17.08
C ILE A 272 -4.29 11.72 16.94
N THR A 273 -5.25 10.91 17.38
CA THR A 273 -6.68 11.24 17.30
C THR A 273 -7.01 12.48 18.12
N ARG A 274 -6.52 12.58 19.36
CA ARG A 274 -6.72 13.76 20.22
C ARG A 274 -6.10 15.01 19.62
N MET A 275 -4.90 14.89 19.04
CA MET A 275 -4.23 15.98 18.36
C MET A 275 -5.05 16.48 17.16
N LEU A 276 -5.54 15.57 16.31
CA LEU A 276 -6.38 15.92 15.16
C LEU A 276 -7.73 16.52 15.59
N GLN A 277 -8.33 16.03 16.68
CA GLN A 277 -9.53 16.62 17.27
C GLN A 277 -9.28 18.05 17.76
N ALA A 278 -8.21 18.28 18.53
CA ALA A 278 -7.86 19.62 19.01
C ALA A 278 -7.55 20.58 17.85
N SER A 279 -6.92 20.08 16.77
CA SER A 279 -6.74 20.85 15.53
C SER A 279 -8.09 21.17 14.88
N GLY A 280 -9.01 20.20 14.76
CA GLY A 280 -10.35 20.44 14.23
C GLY A 280 -11.17 21.45 15.06
N GLU A 281 -11.10 21.38 16.39
CA GLU A 281 -11.74 22.33 17.30
C GLU A 281 -11.17 23.75 17.14
N MET A 282 -9.84 23.87 17.00
CA MET A 282 -9.17 25.14 16.69
C MET A 282 -9.69 25.72 15.36
N GLY A 283 -9.82 24.90 14.32
CA GLY A 283 -10.40 25.32 13.03
C GLY A 283 -11.85 25.75 13.14
N ALA A 284 -12.65 25.06 13.95
CA ALA A 284 -14.04 25.43 14.24
C ALA A 284 -14.13 26.79 14.98
N GLN A 285 -13.22 27.06 15.91
CA GLN A 285 -13.16 28.36 16.60
C GLN A 285 -12.74 29.50 15.66
N LEU A 286 -11.76 29.27 14.78
CA LEU A 286 -11.34 30.26 13.77
C LEU A 286 -12.47 30.58 12.77
N THR A 287 -13.18 29.56 12.31
CA THR A 287 -14.34 29.75 11.40
C THR A 287 -15.50 30.45 12.10
N ALA A 288 -15.79 30.12 13.35
CA ALA A 288 -16.76 30.84 14.17
C ALA A 288 -16.36 32.32 14.38
N GLY A 289 -15.08 32.59 14.65
CA GLY A 289 -14.53 33.94 14.76
C GLY A 289 -14.69 34.75 13.47
N ARG A 290 -14.36 34.15 12.31
CA ARG A 290 -14.58 34.77 10.99
C ARG A 290 -16.06 35.07 10.73
N GLN A 291 -16.96 34.15 11.10
CA GLN A 291 -18.40 34.37 10.98
C GLN A 291 -18.89 35.51 11.88
N ALA A 292 -18.37 35.61 13.11
CA ALA A 292 -18.69 36.72 14.01
C ALA A 292 -18.24 38.07 13.44
N VAL A 293 -17.02 38.16 12.91
CA VAL A 293 -16.50 39.36 12.23
C VAL A 293 -17.39 39.73 11.03
N ASN A 294 -17.79 38.76 10.21
CA ASN A 294 -18.70 38.98 9.07
C ASN A 294 -20.09 39.49 9.50
N GLN A 295 -20.65 38.96 10.59
CA GLN A 295 -21.93 39.42 11.14
C GLN A 295 -21.83 40.83 11.72
N GLU A 296 -20.75 41.15 12.42
CA GLU A 296 -20.49 42.49 12.95
C GLU A 296 -20.36 43.52 11.82
N LEU A 297 -19.59 43.19 10.77
CA LEU A 297 -19.50 43.97 9.52
C LEU A 297 -20.88 44.19 8.88
N ALA A 298 -21.70 43.14 8.75
CA ALA A 298 -23.03 43.24 8.17
C ALA A 298 -23.97 44.15 9.00
N LEU A 299 -23.91 44.08 10.33
CA LEU A 299 -24.67 44.94 11.23
C LEU A 299 -24.22 46.39 11.15
N ILE A 300 -22.91 46.64 11.12
CA ILE A 300 -22.33 47.98 10.95
C ILE A 300 -22.83 48.55 9.62
N LEU A 301 -22.64 47.85 8.50
CA LEU A 301 -23.09 48.29 7.17
C LEU A 301 -24.61 48.51 7.10
N GLY A 302 -25.41 47.61 7.70
CA GLY A 302 -26.86 47.74 7.77
C GLY A 302 -27.34 48.95 8.58
N SER A 303 -26.72 49.21 9.73
CA SER A 303 -27.04 50.39 10.56
C SER A 303 -26.67 51.70 9.86
N LEU A 304 -25.59 51.67 9.09
CA LEU A 304 -25.08 52.82 8.34
C LEU A 304 -25.97 53.13 7.12
N ALA A 305 -26.46 52.11 6.43
CA ALA A 305 -27.49 52.23 5.40
C ALA A 305 -28.82 52.75 5.97
N LEU A 306 -29.26 52.24 7.12
CA LEU A 306 -30.47 52.71 7.79
C LEU A 306 -30.37 54.18 8.23
N CYS A 307 -29.20 54.58 8.75
CA CYS A 307 -28.92 55.98 9.12
C CYS A 307 -29.06 56.91 7.90
N LEU A 308 -28.49 56.53 6.75
CA LEU A 308 -28.66 57.26 5.49
C LEU A 308 -30.12 57.42 5.08
N VAL A 309 -30.92 56.35 5.21
CA VAL A 309 -32.36 56.38 4.89
C VAL A 309 -33.13 57.30 5.84
N LEU A 310 -32.84 57.25 7.15
CA LEU A 310 -33.49 58.10 8.15
C LEU A 310 -33.13 59.59 7.99
N VAL A 311 -31.88 59.88 7.66
CA VAL A 311 -31.41 61.24 7.31
C VAL A 311 -32.11 61.75 6.05
N ALA A 312 -32.23 60.91 5.01
CA ALA A 312 -32.97 61.24 3.80
C ALA A 312 -34.47 61.50 4.06
N LEU A 313 -35.11 60.69 4.92
CA LEU A 313 -36.52 60.84 5.29
C LEU A 313 -36.77 62.14 6.09
N LEU A 314 -35.88 62.47 7.03
CA LEU A 314 -35.92 63.71 7.80
C LEU A 314 -35.81 64.92 6.87
N PHE A 315 -34.88 64.89 5.92
CA PHE A 315 -34.72 65.96 4.93
C PHE A 315 -35.98 66.11 4.06
N ALA A 316 -36.58 65.00 3.59
CA ALA A 316 -37.81 65.01 2.80
C ALA A 316 -39.00 65.66 3.53
N LEU A 317 -39.15 65.42 4.83
CA LEU A 317 -40.22 66.01 5.65
C LEU A 317 -40.06 67.53 5.83
N VAL A 318 -38.83 68.00 6.05
CA VAL A 318 -38.51 69.43 6.17
C VAL A 318 -38.73 70.15 4.83
N GLN A 319 -38.29 69.53 3.72
CA GLN A 319 -38.44 70.06 2.37
C GLN A 319 -39.92 70.22 1.98
N ARG A 320 -40.77 69.23 2.29
CA ARG A 320 -42.22 69.28 1.96
C ARG A 320 -42.97 70.41 2.67
N ARG A 321 -42.62 70.72 3.93
CA ARG A 321 -43.36 71.70 4.73
C ARG A 321 -42.89 73.14 4.51
N TRP A 322 -41.63 73.34 4.12
CA TRP A 322 -41.00 74.67 3.97
C TRP A 322 -40.78 75.10 2.51
N LEU A 323 -40.64 74.17 1.55
CA LEU A 323 -40.52 74.49 0.11
C LEU A 323 -41.80 74.21 -0.70
N VAL A 324 -42.47 73.07 -0.49
CA VAL A 324 -43.52 72.58 -1.44
C VAL A 324 -44.84 73.35 -1.36
N LYS A 325 -45.31 73.74 -0.16
CA LYS A 325 -46.56 74.52 0.00
C LYS A 325 -46.51 75.90 -0.70
N PRO A 326 -45.40 76.66 -0.59
CA PRO A 326 -45.20 77.88 -1.37
C PRO A 326 -45.02 77.65 -2.88
N LEU A 327 -44.38 76.56 -3.32
CA LEU A 327 -44.23 76.19 -4.74
C LEU A 327 -45.58 75.86 -5.43
N LEU A 328 -46.57 75.35 -4.69
CA LEU A 328 -47.92 75.09 -5.21
C LEU A 328 -48.68 76.39 -5.61
N ARG A 329 -48.32 77.55 -5.06
CA ARG A 329 -48.80 78.86 -5.54
C ARG A 329 -48.08 79.31 -6.82
N LEU A 330 -46.80 78.98 -6.95
CA LEU A 330 -46.00 79.22 -8.16
C LEU A 330 -46.51 78.38 -9.35
N ARG A 331 -46.96 77.15 -9.10
CA ARG A 331 -47.59 76.25 -10.08
C ARG A 331 -48.82 76.87 -10.75
N GLY A 332 -49.60 77.68 -10.04
CA GLY A 332 -50.77 78.37 -10.61
C GLY A 332 -50.40 79.41 -11.68
N ALA A 333 -49.22 80.03 -11.58
CA ALA A 333 -48.70 80.98 -12.57
C ALA A 333 -48.07 80.29 -13.79
N PHE A 334 -47.46 79.11 -13.59
CA PHE A 334 -46.95 78.28 -14.68
C PHE A 334 -48.05 77.72 -15.60
N LEU A 335 -49.23 77.42 -15.06
CA LEU A 335 -50.37 76.95 -15.87
C LEU A 335 -50.89 78.04 -16.82
N GLN A 336 -50.76 79.33 -16.47
CA GLN A 336 -51.06 80.45 -17.37
C GLN A 336 -50.05 80.59 -18.51
N LEU A 337 -48.78 80.23 -18.29
CA LEU A 337 -47.72 80.24 -19.30
C LEU A 337 -47.91 79.13 -20.36
N ASP A 338 -48.41 77.96 -19.94
CA ASP A 338 -48.64 76.78 -20.78
C ASP A 338 -49.81 76.97 -21.78
N GLU A 339 -50.90 77.64 -21.36
CA GLU A 339 -52.10 77.78 -22.20
C GLU A 339 -52.04 78.95 -23.20
N THR A 340 -51.18 79.96 -22.96
CA THR A 340 -51.20 81.23 -23.73
C THR A 340 -49.87 81.59 -24.40
N GLY A 341 -48.76 80.91 -24.05
CA GLY A 341 -47.44 81.14 -24.64
C GLY A 341 -46.80 82.50 -24.29
N GLN A 342 -47.39 83.28 -23.37
CA GLN A 342 -46.85 84.56 -22.92
C GLN A 342 -46.61 84.55 -21.42
N ALA A 343 -45.41 85.00 -21.04
CA ALA A 343 -44.97 85.02 -19.65
C ALA A 343 -45.18 86.38 -19.01
N GLU A 344 -45.96 86.43 -17.93
CA GLU A 344 -45.98 87.58 -17.03
C GLU A 344 -45.25 87.29 -15.72
N THR A 345 -44.58 88.31 -15.20
CA THR A 345 -43.73 88.22 -14.00
C THR A 345 -44.56 88.31 -12.72
N LEU A 346 -44.18 87.57 -11.68
CA LEU A 346 -44.90 87.50 -10.39
C LEU A 346 -44.40 88.55 -9.38
N PRO A 347 -45.26 89.06 -8.46
CA PRO A 347 -44.87 90.08 -7.47
C PRO A 347 -44.03 89.51 -6.29
N PRO A 348 -43.06 90.28 -5.76
CA PRO A 348 -42.12 89.80 -4.75
C PRO A 348 -42.76 89.58 -3.36
N GLY A 349 -42.37 88.48 -2.70
CA GLY A 349 -42.87 88.10 -1.37
C GLY A 349 -42.33 88.96 -0.21
N ARG A 350 -43.07 89.02 0.91
CA ARG A 350 -42.80 89.87 2.09
C ARG A 350 -41.65 89.41 3.01
N GLU A 351 -41.09 88.21 2.82
CA GLU A 351 -39.91 87.74 3.58
C GLU A 351 -38.71 87.51 2.64
N ARG A 352 -37.53 87.98 3.04
CA ARG A 352 -36.25 87.74 2.33
C ARG A 352 -35.78 86.29 2.57
N ASN A 353 -36.32 85.36 1.78
CA ASN A 353 -35.89 83.98 1.68
C ASN A 353 -35.81 83.57 0.19
N GLU A 354 -35.13 82.48 -0.15
CA GLU A 354 -34.83 82.10 -1.54
C GLU A 354 -36.07 81.70 -2.35
N LEU A 355 -37.23 81.61 -1.71
CA LEU A 355 -38.50 81.42 -2.43
C LEU A 355 -39.01 82.74 -3.04
N SER A 356 -38.62 83.88 -2.43
CA SER A 356 -38.66 85.20 -3.06
C SER A 356 -37.61 85.32 -4.18
N ASP A 357 -36.46 84.67 -4.04
CA ASP A 357 -35.49 84.52 -5.15
C ASP A 357 -35.97 83.54 -6.22
N ILE A 358 -36.93 82.63 -5.95
CA ILE A 358 -37.59 81.74 -6.93
C ILE A 358 -38.70 82.47 -7.71
N VAL A 359 -39.39 83.45 -7.11
CA VAL A 359 -40.23 84.41 -7.85
C VAL A 359 -39.36 85.27 -8.78
N GLU A 360 -38.19 85.67 -8.31
CA GLU A 360 -37.17 86.32 -9.15
C GLU A 360 -36.53 85.35 -10.17
N SER A 361 -36.41 84.07 -9.84
CA SER A 361 -35.89 83.00 -10.72
C SER A 361 -36.91 82.43 -11.68
N TYR A 362 -38.22 82.61 -11.46
CA TYR A 362 -39.30 82.40 -12.43
C TYR A 362 -39.21 83.47 -13.52
N ASN A 363 -38.99 84.73 -13.12
CA ASN A 363 -38.64 85.80 -14.05
C ASN A 363 -37.29 85.52 -14.76
N ARG A 364 -36.34 84.87 -14.07
CA ARG A 364 -35.06 84.36 -14.64
C ARG A 364 -35.21 83.04 -15.41
N LEU A 365 -36.31 82.30 -15.26
CA LEU A 365 -36.62 81.03 -15.94
C LEU A 365 -37.19 81.32 -17.32
N ILE A 366 -37.88 82.45 -17.50
CA ILE A 366 -38.11 83.04 -18.83
C ILE A 366 -36.78 83.26 -19.57
N VAL A 367 -35.72 83.63 -18.85
CA VAL A 367 -34.34 83.72 -19.37
C VAL A 367 -33.63 82.36 -19.43
N ARG A 368 -34.03 81.36 -18.62
CA ARG A 368 -33.41 80.03 -18.54
C ARG A 368 -34.07 78.97 -19.42
N LEU A 369 -35.26 79.20 -19.95
CA LEU A 369 -35.84 78.42 -21.06
C LEU A 369 -34.94 78.50 -22.31
N GLN A 370 -34.11 79.57 -22.41
CA GLN A 370 -33.02 79.68 -23.38
C GLN A 370 -31.75 78.87 -22.99
N LEU A 371 -31.61 78.45 -21.72
CA LEU A 371 -30.50 77.63 -21.18
C LEU A 371 -30.86 76.14 -21.05
N ASP A 372 -32.14 75.77 -20.95
CA ASP A 372 -32.65 74.40 -20.90
C ASP A 372 -32.31 73.61 -22.19
N GLN A 373 -32.07 74.33 -23.28
CA GLN A 373 -31.51 73.79 -24.52
C GLN A 373 -30.11 73.18 -24.33
N GLN A 374 -29.31 73.65 -23.35
CA GLN A 374 -27.99 73.08 -23.01
C GLN A 374 -28.08 71.84 -22.10
N GLN A 375 -29.15 71.66 -21.32
CA GLN A 375 -29.31 70.52 -20.42
C GLN A 375 -29.72 69.23 -21.17
N LYS A 376 -30.41 69.37 -22.31
CA LYS A 376 -30.68 68.28 -23.26
C LYS A 376 -29.38 67.62 -23.78
N GLU A 377 -28.29 68.37 -23.97
CA GLU A 377 -27.00 67.84 -24.43
C GLU A 377 -26.33 66.89 -23.41
N GLY A 378 -26.51 67.12 -22.10
CA GLY A 378 -25.91 66.30 -21.04
C GLY A 378 -26.58 64.93 -20.83
N GLN A 379 -27.90 64.85 -20.97
CA GLN A 379 -28.66 63.60 -20.85
C GLN A 379 -28.43 62.67 -22.05
N LEU A 380 -28.23 63.24 -23.24
CA LEU A 380 -27.87 62.51 -24.45
C LEU A 380 -26.48 61.87 -24.36
N SER A 381 -25.54 62.52 -23.66
CA SER A 381 -24.20 61.96 -23.41
C SER A 381 -24.26 60.70 -22.54
N ALA A 382 -25.11 60.68 -21.51
CA ALA A 382 -25.30 59.51 -20.64
C ALA A 382 -25.96 58.33 -21.38
N VAL A 383 -26.94 58.59 -22.26
CA VAL A 383 -27.55 57.55 -23.10
C VAL A 383 -26.55 57.01 -24.12
N SER A 384 -25.72 57.87 -24.72
CA SER A 384 -24.64 57.47 -25.63
C SER A 384 -23.59 56.59 -24.93
N LEU A 385 -23.18 56.94 -23.71
CA LEU A 385 -22.25 56.13 -22.90
C LEU A 385 -22.84 54.75 -22.52
N SER A 386 -24.13 54.69 -22.22
CA SER A 386 -24.81 53.41 -21.92
C SER A 386 -24.95 52.52 -23.17
N LEU A 387 -25.26 53.11 -24.33
CA LEU A 387 -25.26 52.40 -25.62
C LEU A 387 -23.87 51.90 -25.98
N GLN A 388 -22.82 52.69 -25.73
CA GLN A 388 -21.43 52.26 -25.92
C GLN A 388 -21.04 51.10 -24.97
N GLY A 389 -21.51 51.14 -23.72
CA GLY A 389 -21.33 50.04 -22.77
C GLY A 389 -22.01 48.75 -23.23
N MET A 390 -23.23 48.84 -23.78
CA MET A 390 -23.92 47.67 -24.35
C MET A 390 -23.24 47.12 -25.61
N VAL A 391 -22.70 47.98 -26.48
CA VAL A 391 -21.89 47.54 -27.64
C VAL A 391 -20.67 46.74 -27.17
N ASN A 392 -19.95 47.23 -26.14
CA ASN A 392 -18.80 46.51 -25.58
C ASN A 392 -19.20 45.15 -24.98
N GLN A 393 -20.35 45.08 -24.28
CA GLN A 393 -20.88 43.82 -23.73
C GLN A 393 -21.24 42.82 -24.82
N VAL A 394 -21.81 43.28 -25.94
CA VAL A 394 -22.14 42.43 -27.10
C VAL A 394 -20.87 41.92 -27.79
N GLU A 395 -19.82 42.75 -27.89
CA GLU A 395 -18.51 42.33 -28.41
C GLU A 395 -17.87 41.25 -27.51
N GLU A 396 -17.98 41.39 -26.20
CA GLU A 396 -17.51 40.38 -25.24
C GLU A 396 -18.28 39.05 -25.37
N ILE A 397 -19.60 39.10 -25.56
CA ILE A 397 -20.42 37.91 -25.85
C ILE A 397 -20.00 37.26 -27.18
N HIS A 398 -19.73 38.07 -28.22
CA HIS A 398 -19.24 37.56 -29.49
C HIS A 398 -17.89 36.86 -29.35
N HIS A 399 -16.95 37.46 -28.62
CA HIS A 399 -15.66 36.85 -28.32
C HIS A 399 -15.82 35.54 -27.54
N SER A 400 -16.61 35.54 -26.46
CA SER A 400 -16.89 34.36 -25.64
C SER A 400 -17.53 33.22 -26.45
N THR A 401 -18.45 33.57 -27.36
CA THR A 401 -19.10 32.58 -28.24
C THR A 401 -18.08 31.95 -29.21
N ARG A 402 -17.18 32.76 -29.78
CA ARG A 402 -16.12 32.27 -30.67
C ARG A 402 -15.14 31.35 -29.95
N THR A 403 -14.77 31.67 -28.71
CA THR A 403 -13.96 30.79 -27.85
C THR A 403 -14.69 29.47 -27.55
N THR A 404 -16.01 29.53 -27.33
CA THR A 404 -16.83 28.33 -27.10
C THR A 404 -16.89 27.45 -28.36
N GLU A 405 -17.03 28.05 -29.55
CA GLU A 405 -16.99 27.31 -30.82
C GLU A 405 -15.62 26.64 -31.04
N GLN A 406 -14.51 27.31 -30.72
CA GLN A 406 -13.18 26.70 -30.77
C GLN A 406 -13.02 25.53 -29.79
N ALA A 407 -13.53 25.67 -28.56
CA ALA A 407 -13.50 24.60 -27.57
C ALA A 407 -14.36 23.38 -27.98
N VAL A 408 -15.45 23.62 -28.71
CA VAL A 408 -16.26 22.56 -29.32
C VAL A 408 -15.46 21.80 -30.39
N ASP A 409 -14.80 22.52 -31.30
CA ASP A 409 -13.98 21.89 -32.35
C ASP A 409 -12.82 21.05 -31.75
N GLU A 410 -12.17 21.55 -30.69
CA GLU A 410 -11.14 20.80 -29.96
C GLU A 410 -11.73 19.56 -29.24
N SER A 411 -12.95 19.68 -28.70
CA SER A 411 -13.64 18.56 -28.05
C SER A 411 -13.99 17.46 -29.07
N ASP A 412 -14.39 17.82 -30.29
CA ASP A 412 -14.68 16.85 -31.36
C ASP A 412 -13.42 16.06 -31.78
N LEU A 413 -12.27 16.72 -31.87
CA LEU A 413 -10.98 16.04 -32.13
C LEU A 413 -10.64 15.06 -31.00
N MET A 414 -10.77 15.48 -29.75
CA MET A 414 -10.52 14.63 -28.58
C MET A 414 -11.47 13.43 -28.53
N MET A 415 -12.74 13.60 -28.91
CA MET A 415 -13.70 12.49 -29.02
C MET A 415 -13.27 11.45 -30.07
N SER A 416 -12.77 11.91 -31.23
CA SER A 416 -12.25 11.01 -32.27
C SER A 416 -11.06 10.19 -31.75
N GLU A 417 -10.11 10.81 -31.06
CA GLU A 417 -8.96 10.12 -30.45
C GLU A 417 -9.40 9.11 -29.39
N LEU A 418 -10.35 9.48 -28.52
CA LEU A 418 -10.88 8.57 -27.51
C LEU A 418 -11.63 7.38 -28.11
N ASN A 419 -12.32 7.57 -29.24
CA ASN A 419 -13.01 6.50 -29.93
C ASN A 419 -12.02 5.53 -30.60
N GLN A 420 -10.92 6.05 -31.17
CA GLN A 420 -9.83 5.21 -31.67
C GLN A 420 -9.19 4.39 -30.54
N LEU A 421 -8.91 5.04 -29.41
CA LEU A 421 -8.34 4.37 -28.23
C LEU A 421 -9.25 3.25 -27.70
N ALA A 422 -10.58 3.48 -27.66
CA ALA A 422 -11.53 2.44 -27.26
C ALA A 422 -11.44 1.20 -28.19
N GLY A 423 -11.31 1.43 -29.51
CA GLY A 423 -11.09 0.37 -30.49
C GLY A 423 -9.77 -0.39 -30.28
N GLU A 424 -8.67 0.33 -30.01
CA GLU A 424 -7.37 -0.26 -29.70
C GLU A 424 -7.42 -1.13 -28.44
N VAL A 425 -8.08 -0.65 -27.38
CA VAL A 425 -8.29 -1.44 -26.15
C VAL A 425 -9.07 -2.72 -26.43
N HIS A 426 -10.09 -2.65 -27.29
CA HIS A 426 -10.88 -3.83 -27.68
C HIS A 426 -10.01 -4.87 -28.42
N GLN A 427 -9.16 -4.42 -29.33
CA GLN A 427 -8.24 -5.31 -30.06
C GLN A 427 -7.22 -5.95 -29.11
N VAL A 428 -6.58 -5.15 -28.26
CA VAL A 428 -5.59 -5.66 -27.28
C VAL A 428 -6.23 -6.66 -26.32
N ALA A 429 -7.46 -6.40 -25.86
CA ALA A 429 -8.20 -7.34 -25.04
C ALA A 429 -8.45 -8.67 -25.76
N ALA A 430 -8.80 -8.65 -27.05
CA ALA A 430 -8.96 -9.88 -27.84
C ALA A 430 -7.65 -10.66 -27.98
N GLU A 431 -6.54 -9.97 -28.24
CA GLU A 431 -5.20 -10.58 -28.33
C GLU A 431 -4.78 -11.21 -26.99
N ILE A 432 -4.98 -10.51 -25.88
CA ILE A 432 -4.70 -11.04 -24.53
C ILE A 432 -5.53 -12.30 -24.26
N ALA A 433 -6.81 -12.31 -24.62
CA ALA A 433 -7.67 -13.49 -24.44
C ALA A 433 -7.18 -14.69 -25.26
N GLN A 434 -6.72 -14.46 -26.50
CA GLN A 434 -6.11 -15.51 -27.32
C GLN A 434 -4.81 -16.04 -26.70
N HIS A 435 -3.93 -15.16 -26.20
CA HIS A 435 -2.69 -15.58 -25.53
C HIS A 435 -2.96 -16.37 -24.24
N ALA A 436 -3.96 -15.96 -23.47
CA ALA A 436 -4.39 -16.71 -22.29
C ALA A 436 -4.89 -18.13 -22.66
N GLN A 437 -5.68 -18.26 -23.72
CA GLN A 437 -6.13 -19.56 -24.22
C GLN A 437 -4.96 -20.44 -24.69
N HIS A 438 -4.00 -19.84 -25.40
CA HIS A 438 -2.80 -20.54 -25.84
C HIS A 438 -1.96 -21.03 -24.64
N ASN A 439 -1.79 -20.20 -23.61
CA ASN A 439 -1.09 -20.57 -22.38
C ASN A 439 -1.81 -21.71 -21.63
N GLU A 440 -3.13 -21.67 -21.51
CA GLU A 440 -3.90 -22.79 -20.94
C GLU A 440 -3.64 -24.10 -21.69
N HIS A 441 -3.63 -24.06 -23.02
CA HIS A 441 -3.35 -25.24 -23.84
C HIS A 441 -1.93 -25.76 -23.63
N SER A 442 -0.92 -24.88 -23.71
CA SER A 442 0.48 -25.24 -23.49
C SER A 442 0.71 -25.83 -22.11
N MET A 443 0.12 -25.24 -21.06
CA MET A 443 0.23 -25.78 -19.71
C MET A 443 -0.51 -27.11 -19.53
N SER A 444 -1.63 -27.34 -20.25
CA SER A 444 -2.26 -28.65 -20.27
C SER A 444 -1.36 -29.73 -20.88
N GLN A 445 -0.55 -29.39 -21.89
CA GLN A 445 0.46 -30.29 -22.44
C GLN A 445 1.63 -30.49 -21.45
N SER A 446 2.08 -29.43 -20.78
CA SER A 446 3.11 -29.51 -19.74
C SER A 446 2.71 -30.44 -18.59
N GLU A 447 1.45 -30.40 -18.13
CA GLU A 447 0.93 -31.34 -17.11
C GLU A 447 1.07 -32.80 -17.54
N LEU A 448 0.74 -33.12 -18.80
CA LEU A 448 0.88 -34.49 -19.34
C LEU A 448 2.35 -34.93 -19.35
N LEU A 449 3.26 -34.05 -19.77
CA LEU A 449 4.70 -34.33 -19.79
C LEU A 449 5.27 -34.52 -18.39
N VAL A 450 4.88 -33.68 -17.43
CA VAL A 450 5.27 -33.79 -16.02
C VAL A 450 4.77 -35.11 -15.42
N GLY A 451 3.51 -35.47 -15.69
CA GLY A 451 2.95 -36.75 -15.28
C GLY A 451 3.75 -37.94 -15.83
N GLY A 452 4.10 -37.89 -17.12
CA GLY A 452 4.96 -38.90 -17.75
C GLY A 452 6.35 -38.97 -17.11
N MET A 453 6.95 -37.83 -16.77
CA MET A 453 8.26 -37.78 -16.11
C MET A 453 8.23 -38.38 -14.71
N LEU A 454 7.19 -38.08 -13.92
CA LEU A 454 6.99 -38.67 -12.59
C LEU A 454 6.83 -40.19 -12.67
N GLN A 455 6.06 -40.67 -13.65
CA GLN A 455 5.89 -42.11 -13.89
C GLN A 455 7.21 -42.77 -14.30
N ALA A 456 7.97 -42.18 -15.23
CA ALA A 456 9.27 -42.70 -15.65
C ALA A 456 10.26 -42.76 -14.48
N THR A 457 10.27 -41.72 -13.63
CA THR A 457 11.14 -41.67 -12.44
C THR A 457 10.77 -42.75 -11.43
N ALA A 458 9.47 -43.02 -11.25
CA ALA A 458 9.00 -44.11 -10.40
C ALA A 458 9.43 -45.49 -10.92
N GLN A 459 9.37 -45.71 -12.24
CA GLN A 459 9.85 -46.94 -12.87
C GLN A 459 11.37 -47.11 -12.70
N THR A 460 12.15 -46.03 -12.84
CA THR A 460 13.59 -46.04 -12.57
C THR A 460 13.87 -46.43 -11.12
N GLY A 461 13.09 -45.92 -10.15
CA GLY A 461 13.20 -46.31 -8.74
C GLY A 461 13.02 -47.81 -8.54
N LEU A 462 11.99 -48.41 -9.13
CA LEU A 462 11.76 -49.87 -9.06
C LEU A 462 12.92 -50.67 -9.68
N ALA A 463 13.44 -50.25 -10.84
CA ALA A 463 14.55 -50.92 -11.49
C ALA A 463 15.85 -50.86 -10.67
N ILE A 464 16.07 -49.77 -9.93
CA ILE A 464 17.19 -49.65 -8.98
C ILE A 464 17.01 -50.62 -7.82
N ASP A 465 15.82 -50.68 -7.22
CA ASP A 465 15.53 -51.61 -6.10
C ASP A 465 15.76 -53.07 -6.53
N GLU A 466 15.30 -53.46 -7.73
CA GLU A 466 15.57 -54.79 -8.30
C GLU A 466 17.08 -55.04 -8.51
N SER A 467 17.82 -54.01 -8.98
CA SER A 467 19.26 -54.11 -9.19
C SER A 467 20.05 -54.25 -7.88
N ASP A 468 19.61 -53.58 -6.81
CA ASP A 468 20.22 -53.65 -5.48
C ASP A 468 20.04 -55.04 -4.85
N VAL A 469 18.86 -55.65 -5.03
CA VAL A 469 18.59 -57.04 -4.63
C VAL A 469 19.51 -58.00 -5.38
N ALA A 470 19.63 -57.86 -6.71
CA ALA A 470 20.49 -58.70 -7.52
C ALA A 470 21.98 -58.55 -7.14
N LEU A 471 22.43 -57.33 -6.87
CA LEU A 471 23.79 -57.05 -6.40
C LEU A 471 24.07 -57.68 -5.04
N THR A 472 23.12 -57.59 -4.10
CA THR A 472 23.23 -58.22 -2.78
C THR A 472 23.34 -59.74 -2.91
N GLN A 473 22.56 -60.35 -3.80
CA GLN A 473 22.63 -61.79 -4.08
C GLN A 473 23.95 -62.19 -4.73
N LEU A 474 24.50 -61.38 -5.63
CA LEU A 474 25.82 -61.59 -6.22
C LEU A 474 26.92 -61.57 -5.16
N LYS A 475 26.91 -60.58 -4.25
CA LYS A 475 27.89 -60.48 -3.16
C LYS A 475 27.88 -61.74 -2.28
N ARG A 476 26.70 -62.20 -1.86
CA ARG A 476 26.55 -63.46 -1.10
C ARG A 476 27.11 -64.66 -1.86
N SER A 477 26.81 -64.75 -3.16
CA SER A 477 27.31 -65.86 -3.99
C SER A 477 28.84 -65.84 -4.12
N VAL A 478 29.46 -64.67 -4.20
CA VAL A 478 30.92 -64.52 -4.21
C VAL A 478 31.53 -64.91 -2.87
N ASP A 479 30.92 -64.50 -1.75
CA ASP A 479 31.36 -64.89 -0.40
C ASP A 479 31.29 -66.41 -0.18
N ASP A 480 30.18 -67.04 -0.59
CA ASP A 480 29.99 -68.49 -0.50
C ASP A 480 31.06 -69.25 -1.33
N VAL A 481 31.34 -68.79 -2.55
CA VAL A 481 32.38 -69.40 -3.40
C VAL A 481 33.77 -69.19 -2.80
N THR A 482 34.04 -68.02 -2.21
CA THR A 482 35.32 -67.74 -1.55
C THR A 482 35.55 -68.71 -0.39
N ALA A 483 34.54 -68.96 0.44
CA ALA A 483 34.62 -69.91 1.54
C ALA A 483 34.92 -71.35 1.05
N ILE A 484 34.32 -71.77 -0.07
CA ILE A 484 34.62 -73.07 -0.68
C ILE A 484 36.07 -73.12 -1.19
N VAL A 485 36.53 -72.07 -1.87
CA VAL A 485 37.91 -71.96 -2.39
C VAL A 485 38.92 -72.05 -1.24
N ASP A 486 38.67 -71.40 -0.10
CA ASP A 486 39.52 -71.48 1.09
C ASP A 486 39.59 -72.90 1.66
N VAL A 487 38.46 -73.60 1.75
CA VAL A 487 38.43 -75.01 2.20
C VAL A 487 39.23 -75.91 1.25
N ILE A 488 39.08 -75.75 -0.07
CA ILE A 488 39.87 -76.52 -1.06
C ILE A 488 41.35 -76.16 -0.93
N GLY A 489 41.67 -74.89 -0.66
CA GLY A 489 43.04 -74.44 -0.40
C GLY A 489 43.67 -75.16 0.79
N HIS A 490 42.93 -75.26 1.90
CA HIS A 490 43.34 -76.02 3.07
C HIS A 490 43.52 -77.51 2.76
N ILE A 491 42.62 -78.13 2.00
CA ILE A 491 42.73 -79.53 1.57
C ILE A 491 43.98 -79.73 0.70
N ALA A 492 44.21 -78.86 -0.28
CA ALA A 492 45.38 -78.93 -1.16
C ALA A 492 46.69 -78.76 -0.38
N GLN A 493 46.71 -77.86 0.62
CA GLN A 493 47.86 -77.67 1.51
C GLN A 493 48.13 -78.90 2.38
N GLN A 494 47.09 -79.49 2.97
CA GLN A 494 47.20 -80.73 3.74
C GLN A 494 47.67 -81.89 2.86
N THR A 495 47.12 -82.01 1.64
CA THR A 495 47.50 -83.04 0.67
C THR A 495 48.96 -82.91 0.25
N ASN A 496 49.43 -81.67 0.03
CA ASN A 496 50.84 -81.38 -0.25
C ASN A 496 51.76 -81.80 0.91
N LEU A 497 51.36 -81.55 2.17
CA LEU A 497 52.12 -81.96 3.36
C LEU A 497 52.13 -83.48 3.54
N LEU A 498 50.99 -84.15 3.30
CA LEU A 498 50.90 -85.62 3.34
C LEU A 498 51.77 -86.25 2.25
N ALA A 499 51.74 -85.71 1.04
CA ALA A 499 52.56 -86.16 -0.09
C ALA A 499 54.06 -85.94 0.20
N LEU A 500 54.43 -84.81 0.81
CA LEU A 500 55.80 -84.54 1.23
C LEU A 500 56.28 -85.56 2.27
N ASN A 501 55.47 -85.85 3.29
CA ASN A 501 55.80 -86.86 4.30
C ASN A 501 55.93 -88.25 3.68
N ALA A 502 55.06 -88.60 2.72
CA ALA A 502 55.13 -89.85 1.98
C ALA A 502 56.39 -89.95 1.10
N ALA A 503 56.79 -88.86 0.44
CA ALA A 503 58.02 -88.80 -0.36
C ALA A 503 59.28 -88.98 0.51
N ILE A 504 59.29 -88.37 1.71
CA ILE A 504 60.37 -88.54 2.70
C ILE A 504 60.48 -90.01 3.14
N GLU A 505 59.36 -90.64 3.49
CA GLU A 505 59.36 -92.03 3.96
C GLU A 505 59.67 -93.02 2.81
N ALA A 506 59.24 -92.73 1.58
CA ALA A 506 59.61 -93.49 0.39
C ALA A 506 61.11 -93.40 0.08
N ALA A 507 61.74 -92.22 0.26
CA ALA A 507 63.18 -92.06 0.16
C ALA A 507 63.94 -92.83 1.26
N ARG A 508 63.35 -92.92 2.46
CA ARG A 508 63.89 -93.68 3.61
C ARG A 508 63.89 -95.19 3.39
N ALA A 509 62.94 -95.72 2.62
CA ALA A 509 62.83 -97.13 2.26
C ALA A 509 63.79 -97.59 1.14
N GLY A 510 64.56 -96.68 0.53
CA GLY A 510 65.56 -97.00 -0.51
C GLY A 510 64.94 -97.55 -1.80
N GLU A 511 65.56 -98.58 -2.40
CA GLU A 511 65.13 -99.14 -3.70
C GLU A 511 63.69 -99.73 -3.67
N GLN A 512 63.21 -100.20 -2.52
CA GLN A 512 61.83 -100.71 -2.36
C GLN A 512 60.77 -99.59 -2.39
N GLY A 513 61.17 -98.33 -2.16
CA GLY A 513 60.28 -97.17 -2.10
C GLY A 513 60.14 -96.38 -3.40
N ARG A 514 60.88 -96.71 -4.47
CA ARG A 514 60.94 -95.90 -5.72
C ARG A 514 59.57 -95.67 -6.37
N GLY A 515 58.71 -96.69 -6.43
CA GLY A 515 57.38 -96.55 -7.00
C GLY A 515 56.49 -95.61 -6.20
N PHE A 516 56.57 -95.66 -4.87
CA PHE A 516 55.82 -94.76 -3.99
C PHE A 516 56.36 -93.32 -4.01
N ALA A 517 57.68 -93.14 -4.16
CA ALA A 517 58.28 -91.81 -4.27
C ALA A 517 57.77 -91.06 -5.51
N VAL A 518 57.67 -91.72 -6.66
CA VAL A 518 57.15 -91.12 -7.90
C VAL A 518 55.69 -90.69 -7.75
N VAL A 519 54.85 -91.53 -7.14
CA VAL A 519 53.44 -91.18 -6.89
C VAL A 519 53.32 -90.03 -5.89
N ALA A 520 54.14 -90.02 -4.84
CA ALA A 520 54.15 -88.94 -3.86
C ALA A 520 54.57 -87.60 -4.46
N ASP A 521 55.60 -87.58 -5.33
CA ASP A 521 56.00 -86.37 -6.05
C ASP A 521 54.93 -85.88 -7.04
N GLU A 522 54.23 -86.80 -7.74
CA GLU A 522 53.12 -86.45 -8.63
C GLU A 522 51.93 -85.84 -7.86
N VAL A 523 51.56 -86.42 -6.71
CA VAL A 523 50.51 -85.86 -5.83
C VAL A 523 50.93 -84.49 -5.27
N ARG A 524 52.22 -84.31 -4.98
CA ARG A 524 52.78 -83.02 -4.55
C ARG A 524 52.67 -81.97 -5.65
N HIS A 525 53.02 -82.32 -6.88
CA HIS A 525 52.89 -81.44 -8.05
C HIS A 525 51.43 -81.06 -8.29
N LEU A 526 50.51 -82.04 -8.26
CA LEU A 526 49.08 -81.81 -8.45
C LEU A 526 48.48 -80.91 -7.35
N SER A 527 48.91 -81.09 -6.11
CA SER A 527 48.50 -80.23 -4.99
C SER A 527 49.01 -78.80 -5.14
N ALA A 528 50.26 -78.62 -5.59
CA ALA A 528 50.84 -77.30 -5.86
C ALA A 528 50.16 -76.60 -7.05
N ASP A 529 49.83 -77.34 -8.11
CA ASP A 529 49.07 -76.82 -9.25
C ASP A 529 47.65 -76.43 -8.84
N THR A 530 47.00 -77.23 -7.98
CA THR A 530 45.69 -76.91 -7.40
C THR A 530 45.74 -75.60 -6.60
N GLN A 531 46.74 -75.43 -5.73
CA GLN A 531 46.93 -74.16 -4.99
C GLN A 531 47.15 -72.96 -5.92
N ARG A 532 47.91 -73.14 -7.01
CA ARG A 532 48.12 -72.07 -8.01
C ARG A 532 46.81 -71.68 -8.69
N SER A 533 46.00 -72.65 -9.11
CA SER A 533 44.70 -72.40 -9.71
C SER A 533 43.71 -71.76 -8.74
N LEU A 534 43.70 -72.18 -7.46
CA LEU A 534 42.88 -71.53 -6.43
C LEU A 534 43.29 -70.06 -6.24
N GLY A 535 44.59 -69.75 -6.23
CA GLY A 535 45.06 -68.36 -6.16
C GLY A 535 44.57 -67.49 -7.33
N GLN A 536 44.52 -68.05 -8.55
CA GLN A 536 43.93 -67.37 -9.71
C GLN A 536 42.41 -67.16 -9.56
N ILE A 537 41.68 -68.13 -9.00
CA ILE A 537 40.25 -68.01 -8.73
C ILE A 537 40.00 -66.93 -7.67
N THR A 538 40.77 -66.91 -6.58
CA THR A 538 40.67 -65.86 -5.55
C THR A 538 40.86 -64.47 -6.15
N GLU A 539 41.82 -64.29 -7.06
CA GLU A 539 42.05 -63.01 -7.73
C GLU A 539 40.89 -62.59 -8.66
N ILE A 540 40.15 -63.55 -9.23
CA ILE A 540 38.93 -63.28 -9.99
C ILE A 540 37.78 -62.87 -9.05
N LEU A 541 37.62 -63.57 -7.92
CA LEU A 541 36.59 -63.26 -6.92
C LEU A 541 36.80 -61.86 -6.32
N VAL A 542 38.04 -61.48 -5.99
CA VAL A 542 38.38 -60.13 -5.53
C VAL A 542 37.98 -59.07 -6.56
N ARG A 543 38.25 -59.31 -7.84
CA ARG A 543 37.83 -58.42 -8.94
C ARG A 543 36.32 -58.33 -9.07
N LEU A 544 35.59 -59.44 -8.87
CA LEU A 544 34.13 -59.46 -8.86
C LEU A 544 33.56 -58.65 -7.70
N THR A 545 34.10 -58.81 -6.49
CA THR A 545 33.70 -58.01 -5.31
C THR A 545 33.91 -56.53 -5.56
N GLN A 546 35.09 -56.15 -6.06
CA GLN A 546 35.40 -54.75 -6.37
C GLN A 546 34.46 -54.16 -7.44
N SER A 547 34.13 -54.95 -8.48
CA SER A 547 33.17 -54.55 -9.51
C SER A 547 31.75 -54.41 -8.94
N GLY A 548 31.37 -55.28 -8.00
CA GLY A 548 30.10 -55.20 -7.28
C GLY A 548 30.00 -53.95 -6.40
N ASP A 549 31.07 -53.60 -5.68
CA ASP A 549 31.12 -52.36 -4.87
C ASP A 549 31.02 -51.12 -5.76
N GLN A 550 31.73 -51.09 -6.89
CA GLN A 550 31.60 -50.02 -7.87
C GLN A 550 30.16 -49.91 -8.39
N LEU A 551 29.51 -51.03 -8.74
CA LEU A 551 28.11 -51.02 -9.18
C LEU A 551 27.19 -50.46 -8.09
N GLY A 552 27.41 -50.82 -6.83
CA GLY A 552 26.67 -50.28 -5.68
C GLY A 552 26.81 -48.75 -5.55
N THR A 553 28.01 -48.21 -5.75
CA THR A 553 28.21 -46.74 -5.75
C THR A 553 27.49 -46.05 -6.91
N VAL A 554 27.46 -46.69 -8.09
CA VAL A 554 26.73 -46.17 -9.26
C VAL A 554 25.23 -46.17 -9.00
N LEU A 555 24.67 -47.26 -8.47
CA LEU A 555 23.25 -47.35 -8.11
C LEU A 555 22.87 -46.28 -7.09
N ALA A 556 23.66 -46.08 -6.03
CA ALA A 556 23.41 -45.03 -5.02
C ALA A 556 23.40 -43.62 -5.64
N ARG A 557 24.26 -43.35 -6.62
CA ARG A 557 24.26 -42.08 -7.36
C ARG A 557 22.98 -41.93 -8.19
N ILE A 558 22.57 -42.97 -8.93
CA ILE A 558 21.34 -42.94 -9.73
C ILE A 558 20.12 -42.74 -8.82
N THR A 559 20.07 -43.35 -7.63
CA THR A 559 18.99 -43.12 -6.65
C THR A 559 18.90 -41.66 -6.24
N THR A 560 20.04 -41.02 -5.99
CA THR A 560 20.11 -39.60 -5.62
C THR A 560 19.64 -38.71 -6.77
N GLU A 561 20.08 -38.99 -7.99
CA GLU A 561 19.67 -38.25 -9.20
C GLU A 561 18.18 -38.43 -9.50
N ALA A 562 17.63 -39.64 -9.36
CA ALA A 562 16.21 -39.92 -9.52
C ALA A 562 15.36 -39.17 -8.47
N ALA A 563 15.83 -39.10 -7.22
CA ALA A 563 15.16 -38.30 -6.18
C ALA A 563 15.14 -36.80 -6.50
N ALA A 564 16.25 -36.26 -7.01
CA ALA A 564 16.34 -34.88 -7.48
C ALA A 564 15.41 -34.62 -8.67
N GLN A 565 15.38 -35.52 -9.65
CA GLN A 565 14.50 -35.44 -10.82
C GLN A 565 13.01 -35.45 -10.40
N ARG A 566 12.62 -36.28 -9.43
CA ARG A 566 11.26 -36.30 -8.87
C ARG A 566 10.90 -34.95 -8.25
N GLN A 567 11.81 -34.34 -7.49
CA GLN A 567 11.58 -33.03 -6.88
C GLN A 567 11.41 -31.94 -7.95
N GLN A 568 12.25 -31.95 -8.99
CA GLN A 568 12.13 -31.00 -10.11
C GLN A 568 10.81 -31.17 -10.87
N ALA A 569 10.37 -32.41 -11.08
CA ALA A 569 9.08 -32.70 -11.71
C ALA A 569 7.90 -32.16 -10.91
N GLU A 570 7.92 -32.33 -9.59
CA GLU A 570 6.88 -31.81 -8.70
C GLU A 570 6.86 -30.27 -8.66
N GLN A 571 8.03 -29.64 -8.65
CA GLN A 571 8.11 -28.18 -8.76
C GLN A 571 7.56 -27.70 -10.11
N LEU A 572 7.89 -28.39 -11.21
CA LEU A 572 7.37 -28.06 -12.53
C LEU A 572 5.85 -28.23 -12.62
N ARG A 573 5.29 -29.24 -11.93
CA ARG A 573 3.83 -29.42 -11.76
C ARG A 573 3.21 -28.18 -11.11
N GLN A 574 3.77 -27.72 -10.00
CA GLN A 574 3.28 -26.53 -9.27
C GLN A 574 3.36 -25.27 -10.13
N THR A 575 4.47 -25.07 -10.85
CA THR A 575 4.62 -23.95 -11.79
C THR A 575 3.59 -24.01 -12.90
N THR A 576 3.34 -25.20 -13.47
CA THR A 576 2.34 -25.40 -14.51
C THR A 576 0.95 -25.01 -14.02
N GLN A 577 0.57 -25.42 -12.80
CA GLN A 577 -0.70 -25.03 -12.17
C GLN A 577 -0.81 -23.52 -11.94
N ALA A 578 0.26 -22.88 -11.46
CA ALA A 578 0.27 -21.43 -11.24
C ALA A 578 0.11 -20.64 -12.55
N VAL A 579 0.78 -21.05 -13.63
CA VAL A 579 0.67 -20.38 -14.93
C VAL A 579 -0.73 -20.55 -15.53
N ARG A 580 -1.39 -21.69 -15.30
CA ARG A 580 -2.79 -21.91 -15.69
C ARG A 580 -3.75 -20.94 -15.01
N GLU A 581 -3.64 -20.85 -13.69
CA GLU A 581 -4.48 -19.93 -12.93
C GLU A 581 -4.27 -18.47 -13.36
N MET A 582 -3.00 -18.11 -13.60
CA MET A 582 -2.66 -16.80 -14.16
C MET A 582 -3.29 -16.58 -15.54
N ALA A 583 -3.21 -17.56 -16.45
CA ALA A 583 -3.81 -17.47 -17.78
C ALA A 583 -5.34 -17.26 -17.71
N ARG A 584 -6.03 -17.99 -16.82
CA ARG A 584 -7.47 -17.79 -16.59
C ARG A 584 -7.80 -16.40 -16.07
N SER A 585 -7.05 -15.92 -15.08
CA SER A 585 -7.21 -14.57 -14.54
C SER A 585 -6.98 -13.50 -15.61
N THR A 586 -5.92 -13.64 -16.42
CA THR A 586 -5.63 -12.76 -17.55
C THR A 586 -6.77 -12.73 -18.58
N ALA A 587 -7.38 -13.87 -18.88
CA ALA A 587 -8.55 -13.91 -19.78
C ALA A 587 -9.75 -13.14 -19.20
N VAL A 588 -10.01 -13.25 -17.89
CA VAL A 588 -11.10 -12.50 -17.23
C VAL A 588 -10.83 -11.00 -17.27
N ILE A 589 -9.60 -10.57 -16.98
CA ILE A 589 -9.20 -9.16 -17.04
C ILE A 589 -9.36 -8.62 -18.47
N ALA A 590 -8.97 -9.40 -19.48
CA ALA A 590 -9.15 -9.01 -20.88
C ALA A 590 -10.62 -8.80 -21.23
N LEU A 591 -11.51 -9.72 -20.82
CA LEU A 591 -12.95 -9.58 -21.03
C LEU A 591 -13.52 -8.33 -20.34
N GLN A 592 -13.08 -8.03 -19.12
CA GLN A 592 -13.46 -6.80 -18.41
C GLN A 592 -12.95 -5.54 -19.12
N GLY A 593 -11.72 -5.57 -19.65
CA GLY A 593 -11.15 -4.49 -20.46
C GLY A 593 -11.98 -4.20 -21.70
N ALA A 594 -12.40 -5.26 -22.42
CA ALA A 594 -13.27 -5.13 -23.59
C ALA A 594 -14.66 -4.57 -23.24
N ASP A 595 -15.26 -4.97 -22.12
CA ASP A 595 -16.56 -4.45 -21.67
C ASP A 595 -16.47 -2.98 -21.24
N ASN A 596 -15.39 -2.61 -20.56
CA ASN A 596 -15.11 -1.21 -20.20
C ASN A 596 -14.95 -0.33 -21.44
N ALA A 597 -14.21 -0.79 -22.47
CA ALA A 597 -14.06 -0.08 -23.73
C ALA A 597 -15.43 0.15 -24.40
N LYS A 598 -16.27 -0.88 -24.45
CA LYS A 598 -17.64 -0.78 -24.97
C LYS A 598 -18.52 0.19 -24.17
N SER A 599 -18.41 0.20 -22.85
CA SER A 599 -19.09 1.17 -21.99
C SER A 599 -18.62 2.60 -22.25
N GLN A 600 -17.31 2.77 -22.50
CA GLN A 600 -16.71 4.05 -22.84
C GLN A 600 -17.23 4.58 -24.18
N GLU A 601 -17.34 3.75 -25.22
CA GLU A 601 -17.98 4.14 -26.50
C GLU A 601 -19.39 4.72 -26.30
N HIS A 602 -20.19 4.11 -25.42
CA HIS A 602 -21.56 4.60 -25.15
C HIS A 602 -21.57 5.97 -24.46
N LYS A 603 -20.59 6.21 -23.57
CA LYS A 603 -20.41 7.51 -22.90
C LYS A 603 -19.90 8.57 -23.86
N LEU A 604 -18.97 8.21 -24.76
CA LEU A 604 -18.48 9.11 -25.82
C LEU A 604 -19.61 9.52 -26.75
N ALA A 605 -20.49 8.60 -27.14
CA ALA A 605 -21.68 8.93 -27.94
C ALA A 605 -22.62 9.92 -27.22
N SER A 606 -22.82 9.76 -25.91
CA SER A 606 -23.62 10.70 -25.11
C SER A 606 -22.95 12.07 -24.98
N PHE A 607 -21.62 12.09 -24.84
CA PHE A 607 -20.85 13.32 -24.78
C PHE A 607 -20.88 14.07 -26.12
N ALA A 608 -20.81 13.35 -27.25
CA ALA A 608 -20.97 13.94 -28.57
C ALA A 608 -22.34 14.64 -28.75
N ASP A 609 -23.44 14.07 -28.23
CA ASP A 609 -24.76 14.74 -28.22
C ASP A 609 -24.75 16.03 -27.39
N LEU A 610 -24.08 16.02 -26.23
CA LEU A 610 -23.91 17.20 -25.38
C LEU A 610 -23.12 18.32 -26.08
N ILE A 611 -22.00 17.97 -26.72
CA ILE A 611 -21.18 18.92 -27.49
C ILE A 611 -21.96 19.50 -28.67
N ALA A 612 -22.74 18.68 -29.38
CA ALA A 612 -23.61 19.15 -30.45
C ALA A 612 -24.66 20.18 -29.94
N ARG A 613 -25.25 19.95 -28.77
CA ARG A 613 -26.17 20.91 -28.13
C ARG A 613 -25.48 22.22 -27.72
N ILE A 614 -24.26 22.13 -27.16
CA ILE A 614 -23.47 23.32 -26.80
C ILE A 614 -23.16 24.14 -28.06
N SER A 615 -22.73 23.48 -29.15
CA SER A 615 -22.51 24.12 -30.45
C SER A 615 -23.77 24.83 -30.96
N GLN A 616 -24.93 24.19 -30.87
CA GLN A 616 -26.20 24.79 -31.25
C GLN A 616 -26.53 26.03 -30.41
N HIS A 617 -26.35 25.96 -29.08
CA HIS A 617 -26.59 27.09 -28.19
C HIS A 617 -25.61 28.25 -28.42
N ALA A 618 -24.33 27.96 -28.67
CA ALA A 618 -23.33 28.97 -29.04
C ALA A 618 -23.75 29.70 -30.33
N ARG A 619 -24.13 28.96 -31.39
CA ARG A 619 -24.63 29.56 -32.64
C ARG A 619 -25.89 30.39 -32.45
N GLN A 620 -26.79 29.96 -31.56
CA GLN A 620 -27.99 30.73 -31.21
C GLN A 620 -27.64 32.02 -30.45
N GLY A 621 -26.72 31.95 -29.49
CA GLY A 621 -26.21 33.11 -28.74
C GLY A 621 -25.54 34.12 -29.67
N SER A 622 -24.71 33.65 -30.61
CA SER A 622 -24.08 34.48 -31.64
C SER A 622 -25.12 35.25 -32.47
N ARG A 623 -26.15 34.56 -32.98
CA ARG A 623 -27.23 35.20 -33.76
C ARG A 623 -28.00 36.25 -32.94
N LEU A 624 -28.29 35.95 -31.68
CA LEU A 624 -29.00 36.88 -30.79
C LEU A 624 -28.14 38.12 -30.50
N SER A 625 -26.84 37.96 -30.29
CA SER A 625 -25.91 39.09 -30.13
C SER A 625 -25.87 39.99 -31.36
N VAL A 626 -25.84 39.43 -32.58
CA VAL A 626 -25.92 40.24 -33.81
C VAL A 626 -27.22 41.05 -33.86
N GLN A 627 -28.36 40.44 -33.54
CA GLN A 627 -29.66 41.13 -33.52
C GLN A 627 -29.72 42.25 -32.46
N VAL A 628 -29.17 42.00 -31.27
CA VAL A 628 -29.08 43.02 -30.21
C VAL A 628 -28.16 44.16 -30.64
N SER A 629 -27.03 43.86 -31.29
CA SER A 629 -26.11 44.85 -31.85
C SER A 629 -26.80 45.75 -32.89
N GLU A 630 -27.52 45.14 -33.85
CA GLU A 630 -28.29 45.87 -34.86
C GLU A 630 -29.37 46.75 -34.22
N HIS A 631 -30.05 46.25 -33.18
CA HIS A 631 -31.07 47.01 -32.46
C HIS A 631 -30.48 48.22 -31.72
N ILE A 632 -29.36 48.03 -31.02
CA ILE A 632 -28.61 49.10 -30.34
C ILE A 632 -28.15 50.15 -31.36
N HIS A 633 -27.60 49.72 -32.49
CA HIS A 633 -27.16 50.60 -33.56
C HIS A 633 -28.32 51.42 -34.14
N HIS A 634 -29.46 50.76 -34.39
CA HIS A 634 -30.68 51.43 -34.85
C HIS A 634 -31.18 52.46 -33.82
N GLN A 635 -31.26 52.10 -32.53
CA GLN A 635 -31.66 53.04 -31.46
C GLN A 635 -30.70 54.24 -31.37
N ALA A 636 -29.39 54.00 -31.42
CA ALA A 636 -28.37 55.05 -31.44
C ALA A 636 -28.54 56.00 -32.64
N SER A 637 -28.91 55.48 -33.81
CA SER A 637 -29.15 56.27 -35.03
C SER A 637 -30.43 57.12 -35.00
N GLN A 638 -31.40 56.81 -34.13
CA GLN A 638 -32.65 57.57 -33.99
C GLN A 638 -32.52 58.77 -33.04
N ILE A 639 -31.53 58.77 -32.14
CA ILE A 639 -31.29 59.85 -31.17
C ILE A 639 -31.14 61.23 -31.86
N PRO A 640 -30.37 61.39 -32.96
CA PRO A 640 -30.27 62.66 -33.69
C PRO A 640 -31.57 63.12 -34.37
N ARG A 641 -32.43 62.19 -34.82
CA ARG A 641 -33.70 62.50 -35.51
C ARG A 641 -34.77 63.05 -34.56
N ILE A 642 -34.81 62.54 -33.33
CA ILE A 642 -35.74 63.01 -32.28
C ILE A 642 -35.39 64.45 -31.86
N LEU A 643 -34.12 64.83 -31.95
CA LEU A 643 -33.65 66.19 -31.66
C LEU A 643 -34.00 67.21 -32.75
N GLY A 644 -34.14 66.78 -34.01
CA GLY A 644 -34.48 67.67 -35.14
C GLY A 644 -35.97 67.99 -35.29
N HIS A 645 -36.86 67.29 -34.60
CA HIS A 645 -38.33 67.44 -34.74
C HIS A 645 -39.00 68.31 -33.66
N GLN A 646 -38.24 68.85 -32.71
CA GLN A 646 -38.73 69.72 -31.63
C GLN A 646 -38.01 71.08 -31.55
N ALA A 647 -37.41 71.52 -32.65
CA ALA A 647 -37.08 72.92 -32.90
C ALA A 647 -38.11 73.47 -33.88
#